data_AF-A0A2E7VE18-F1
#
_entry.id   AF-A0A2E7VE18-F1
#
_cell.length_a   1.000
_cell.length_b   1.000
_cell.length_c   1.000
_cell.angle_alpha   90.00
_cell.angle_beta   90.00
_cell.angle_gamma   90.00
#
_symmetry.space_group_name_H-M   'P 1'
#
loop_
_entity.id
_entity.type
_entity.pdbx_description
1 polymer ?
#
loop_
_entity_poly.entity_id
_entity_poly.type
_entity_poly.pdbx_seq_one_letter_code
_entity_poly.pdbx_strand_id
1 'polypeptide(L)'
;MSESKDIHFNIYNPVITYEHRAAFDLIVSHLQEIFPICNQGKCKALEVSDDPQKQKQINDLMEKVEFFSNSLIAITRIFFDQLYRAKESSSQSISRSTAMIKIDMIERNLLERTCDVRWWALEKAFWECITKSKKNGSSRKDGKSAKSSSGSAIEEAVELACKRLEDIRNSYTLYRDLVIVDLNGKVIANSNEERRANVLGMNVSDEEWFQKALETKDGTEYFVQDISPSKLEEVDSLIYSTALRANGDEQGEVIGAMGVLFDFQGESQIILNDYLPVDSDENTVDGWYSFFTNDKGNVICSSDDHFIPSGSIANVPRRHWNLKESGEVYVSTTVINGSRSLVVSHKSEGFDEYKGLGWISHLVLPEVAMFERSLENNDYGISPRELMSSRLIPDTNKKTYQEIQRNKGDIQLISINGIILATDLGKAGTSFIPIFDQITTTGNSTTGKMEELLAEMSSDMLQQNLKALENYSKQAIDLIDRNLFERAADVRWWSTDHAFWQALQDSNTENFDEASKRLGIINASYTMYRDLVIADLNGRIVANSKSENRDKLKRLNVSEQSWFRQGIQISRSVEFGVQDVCNSDLENEETSLIYCGGVLEDGQREGKALGVLGIFFDWENLVVPILDGCLPRINNEVVDGGAAFYVNSKDEVIATTDADNFAIGSKVNLPSENLNLETGESASGIFSANDRKYIIGSSKTQGYREYKGLEWTAHVVRPID
;
A
#
# COMPACT_ATOMS: atom_id res chain seq x y z
N MET A 1 -8.25 -24.21 -1.69
CA MET A 1 -7.26 -24.81 -2.60
C MET A 1 -7.95 -25.53 -3.75
N SER A 2 -8.04 -24.88 -4.91
CA SER A 2 -8.04 -25.59 -6.18
C SER A 2 -6.62 -25.43 -6.72
N GLU A 3 -5.91 -26.52 -6.99
CA GLU A 3 -4.75 -26.48 -7.88
C GLU A 3 -5.14 -25.61 -9.08
N SER A 4 -4.37 -24.56 -9.36
CA SER A 4 -4.58 -23.74 -10.55
C SER A 4 -4.65 -24.71 -11.73
N LYS A 5 -5.79 -24.74 -12.44
CA LYS A 5 -5.92 -25.59 -13.61
C LYS A 5 -4.80 -25.23 -14.57
N ASP A 6 -3.92 -26.21 -14.74
CA ASP A 6 -2.55 -26.09 -15.23
C ASP A 6 -2.43 -25.21 -16.48
N ILE A 7 -1.64 -24.13 -16.36
CA ILE A 7 -0.73 -23.82 -17.46
C ILE A 7 0.30 -24.94 -17.44
N HIS A 8 0.06 -25.98 -18.23
CA HIS A 8 1.13 -26.85 -18.66
C HIS A 8 1.93 -26.08 -19.69
N PHE A 9 3.24 -25.99 -19.51
CA PHE A 9 4.15 -25.47 -20.52
C PHE A 9 3.84 -26.12 -21.86
N ASN A 10 3.23 -25.32 -22.72
CA ASN A 10 2.98 -25.61 -24.10
C ASN A 10 3.76 -24.57 -24.85
N ILE A 11 4.73 -24.99 -25.65
CA ILE A 11 5.53 -24.12 -26.52
C ILE A 11 4.64 -23.14 -27.30
N TYR A 12 3.41 -23.56 -27.65
CA TYR A 12 2.42 -22.77 -28.38
C TYR A 12 1.65 -21.75 -27.54
N ASN A 13 1.87 -21.69 -26.23
CA ASN A 13 1.26 -20.68 -25.37
C ASN A 13 1.77 -19.28 -25.79
N PRO A 14 0.88 -18.34 -26.17
CA PRO A 14 1.27 -17.00 -26.62
C PRO A 14 2.03 -16.18 -25.58
N VAL A 15 1.99 -16.61 -24.32
CA VAL A 15 2.64 -15.99 -23.17
C VAL A 15 4.15 -16.28 -23.12
N ILE A 16 4.62 -17.31 -23.82
CA ILE A 16 6.05 -17.62 -23.90
C ILE A 16 6.74 -16.65 -24.85
N THR A 17 7.81 -16.01 -24.39
CA THR A 17 8.58 -15.07 -25.21
C THR A 17 9.19 -15.78 -26.41
N TYR A 18 9.33 -15.07 -27.53
CA TYR A 18 9.92 -15.63 -28.75
C TYR A 18 11.32 -16.21 -28.50
N GLU A 19 12.12 -15.52 -27.68
CA GLU A 19 13.48 -15.93 -27.31
C GLU A 19 13.49 -17.24 -26.54
N HIS A 20 12.62 -17.41 -25.54
CA HIS A 20 12.51 -18.67 -24.78
C HIS A 20 12.02 -19.83 -25.66
N ARG A 21 11.08 -19.57 -26.59
CA ARG A 21 10.67 -20.58 -27.57
C ARG A 21 11.84 -20.98 -28.46
N ALA A 22 12.56 -20.01 -29.02
CA ALA A 22 13.70 -20.27 -29.90
C ALA A 22 14.82 -21.03 -29.17
N ALA A 23 15.09 -20.69 -27.90
CA ALA A 23 16.08 -21.36 -27.08
C ALA A 23 15.67 -22.80 -26.73
N PHE A 24 14.39 -23.03 -26.41
CA PHE A 24 13.85 -24.36 -26.18
C PHE A 24 13.96 -25.22 -27.45
N ASP A 25 13.54 -24.69 -28.60
CA ASP A 25 13.58 -25.40 -29.88
C ASP A 25 15.02 -25.77 -30.28
N LEU A 26 15.98 -24.86 -30.03
CA LEU A 26 17.41 -25.12 -30.25
C LEU A 26 17.93 -26.26 -29.36
N ILE A 27 17.61 -26.24 -28.06
CA ILE A 27 18.03 -27.28 -27.11
C ILE A 27 17.47 -28.64 -27.50
N VAL A 28 16.18 -28.70 -27.84
CA VAL A 28 15.53 -29.94 -28.26
C VAL A 28 16.10 -30.44 -29.59
N SER A 29 16.35 -29.54 -30.55
CA SER A 29 16.98 -29.90 -31.83
C SER A 29 18.36 -30.52 -31.63
N HIS A 30 19.22 -29.90 -30.83
CA HIS A 30 20.56 -30.44 -30.53
C HIS A 30 20.49 -31.80 -29.83
N LEU A 31 19.57 -32.00 -28.89
CA LEU A 31 19.38 -33.29 -28.23
C LEU A 31 18.84 -34.36 -29.20
N GLN A 32 18.00 -33.95 -30.16
CA GLN A 32 17.50 -34.85 -31.20
C GLN A 32 18.59 -35.27 -32.20
N GLU A 33 19.60 -34.44 -32.44
CA GLU A 33 20.76 -34.80 -33.28
C GLU A 33 21.60 -35.95 -32.70
N ILE A 34 21.49 -36.22 -31.38
CA ILE A 34 22.18 -37.33 -30.73
C ILE A 34 21.65 -38.69 -31.20
N PHE A 35 20.36 -38.83 -31.55
CA PHE A 35 19.79 -40.12 -31.96
C PHE A 35 20.38 -40.66 -33.27
N PRO A 36 20.48 -39.86 -34.36
CA PRO A 36 21.22 -40.27 -35.55
C PRO A 36 22.66 -40.70 -35.26
N ILE A 37 23.38 -39.99 -34.38
CA ILE A 37 24.77 -40.29 -34.01
C ILE A 37 24.86 -41.64 -33.28
N CYS A 38 23.92 -41.90 -32.35
CA CYS A 38 23.86 -43.18 -31.63
C CYS A 38 23.54 -44.35 -32.58
N ASN A 39 22.64 -44.15 -33.55
CA ASN A 39 22.36 -45.14 -34.59
C ASN A 39 23.57 -45.40 -35.49
N GLN A 40 24.32 -44.36 -35.88
CA GLN A 40 25.59 -44.53 -36.59
C GLN A 40 26.59 -45.35 -35.76
N GLY A 41 26.69 -45.09 -34.45
CA GLY A 41 27.50 -45.86 -33.52
C GLY A 41 27.11 -47.34 -33.47
N LYS A 42 25.82 -47.65 -33.34
CA LYS A 42 25.27 -49.03 -33.35
C LYS A 42 25.54 -49.75 -34.67
N CYS A 43 25.31 -49.10 -35.80
CA CYS A 43 25.64 -49.66 -37.12
C CYS A 43 27.13 -49.89 -37.28
N LYS A 44 27.97 -48.97 -36.81
CA LYS A 44 29.43 -49.09 -36.89
C LYS A 44 29.96 -50.23 -36.01
N ALA A 45 29.33 -50.48 -34.86
CA ALA A 45 29.64 -51.64 -34.01
C ALA A 45 29.50 -52.97 -34.77
N LEU A 46 28.46 -53.09 -35.60
CA LEU A 46 28.23 -54.27 -36.45
C LEU A 46 29.26 -54.40 -37.58
N GLU A 47 29.80 -53.30 -38.09
CA GLU A 47 30.77 -53.31 -39.19
C GLU A 47 32.22 -53.61 -38.75
N VAL A 48 32.58 -53.25 -37.51
CA VAL A 48 33.99 -53.09 -37.11
C VAL A 48 34.46 -54.15 -36.11
N SER A 49 33.55 -54.82 -35.40
CA SER A 49 33.88 -55.81 -34.37
C SER A 49 33.13 -57.11 -34.61
N ASP A 50 33.83 -58.23 -34.78
CA ASP A 50 33.21 -59.57 -34.82
C ASP A 50 32.94 -60.16 -33.42
N ASP A 51 33.39 -59.48 -32.36
CA ASP A 51 33.19 -59.89 -30.96
C ASP A 51 31.78 -59.47 -30.47
N PRO A 52 30.87 -60.43 -30.20
CA PRO A 52 29.51 -60.13 -29.75
C PRO A 52 29.47 -59.41 -28.39
N GLN A 53 30.47 -59.60 -27.52
CA GLN A 53 30.52 -58.94 -26.22
C GLN A 53 30.85 -57.46 -26.36
N LYS A 54 31.81 -57.11 -27.22
CA LYS A 54 32.18 -55.70 -27.48
C LYS A 54 31.10 -54.96 -28.26
N GLN A 55 30.44 -55.63 -29.22
CA GLN A 55 29.25 -55.07 -29.90
C GLN A 55 28.15 -54.73 -28.90
N LYS A 56 27.86 -55.65 -27.96
CA LYS A 56 26.88 -55.42 -26.91
C LYS A 56 27.26 -54.25 -26.01
N GLN A 57 28.52 -54.12 -25.61
CA GLN A 57 28.99 -53.01 -24.79
C GLN A 57 28.83 -51.64 -25.49
N ILE A 58 29.13 -51.56 -26.79
CA ILE A 58 28.92 -50.32 -27.58
C ILE A 58 27.43 -50.01 -27.71
N ASN A 59 26.59 -51.01 -27.99
CA ASN A 59 25.14 -50.82 -28.06
C ASN A 59 24.57 -50.35 -26.72
N ASP A 60 24.98 -50.96 -25.60
CA ASP A 60 24.57 -50.57 -24.25
C ASP A 60 25.01 -49.12 -23.92
N LEU A 61 26.19 -48.68 -24.39
CA LEU A 61 26.64 -47.29 -24.27
C LEU A 61 25.77 -46.34 -25.10
N MET A 62 25.48 -46.67 -26.35
CA MET A 62 24.63 -45.85 -27.23
C MET A 62 23.19 -45.76 -26.72
N GLU A 63 22.61 -46.85 -26.23
CA GLU A 63 21.28 -46.84 -25.59
C GLU A 63 21.25 -45.97 -24.32
N LYS A 64 22.31 -45.98 -23.52
CA LYS A 64 22.43 -45.05 -22.38
C LYS A 64 22.44 -43.61 -22.84
N VAL A 65 23.22 -43.26 -23.87
CA VAL A 65 23.27 -41.89 -24.42
C VAL A 65 21.88 -41.46 -24.92
N GLU A 66 21.16 -42.32 -25.64
CA GLU A 66 19.79 -42.06 -26.11
C GLU A 66 18.80 -41.85 -24.94
N PHE A 67 18.91 -42.67 -23.89
CA PHE A 67 18.11 -42.52 -22.67
C PHE A 67 18.37 -41.17 -21.99
N PHE A 68 19.64 -40.77 -21.84
CA PHE A 68 20.00 -39.49 -21.25
C PHE A 68 19.55 -38.31 -22.10
N SER A 69 19.66 -38.39 -23.43
CA SER A 69 19.15 -37.34 -24.31
C SER A 69 17.64 -37.14 -24.12
N ASN A 70 16.86 -38.23 -24.09
CA ASN A 70 15.43 -38.17 -23.78
C ASN A 70 15.14 -37.59 -22.39
N SER A 71 15.92 -37.98 -21.38
CA SER A 71 15.81 -37.45 -20.02
C SER A 71 16.07 -35.94 -19.99
N LEU A 72 17.11 -35.44 -20.67
CA LEU A 72 17.41 -34.01 -20.77
C LEU A 72 16.30 -33.22 -21.48
N ILE A 73 15.69 -33.76 -22.54
CA ILE A 73 14.53 -33.14 -23.19
C ILE A 73 13.35 -33.01 -22.20
N ALA A 74 13.05 -34.08 -21.46
CA ALA A 74 11.96 -34.08 -20.48
C ALA A 74 12.23 -33.10 -19.32
N ILE A 75 13.45 -33.11 -18.78
CA ILE A 75 13.90 -32.20 -17.72
C ILE A 75 13.83 -30.75 -18.20
N THR A 76 14.23 -30.47 -19.44
CA THR A 76 14.12 -29.12 -20.03
C THR A 76 12.67 -28.66 -20.06
N ARG A 77 11.73 -29.52 -20.47
CA ARG A 77 10.30 -29.17 -20.46
C ARG A 77 9.78 -28.88 -19.05
N ILE A 78 10.13 -29.73 -18.09
CA ILE A 78 9.75 -29.55 -16.68
C ILE A 78 10.34 -28.25 -16.13
N PHE A 79 11.58 -27.94 -16.47
CA PHE A 79 12.28 -26.75 -16.03
C PHE A 79 11.58 -25.47 -16.48
N PHE A 80 11.27 -25.36 -17.78
CA PHE A 80 10.54 -24.21 -18.30
C PHE A 80 9.14 -24.08 -17.67
N ASP A 81 8.42 -25.19 -17.48
CA ASP A 81 7.12 -25.19 -16.80
C ASP A 81 7.19 -24.65 -15.37
N GLN A 82 8.16 -25.16 -14.59
CA GLN A 82 8.38 -24.71 -13.22
C GLN A 82 8.71 -23.22 -13.13
N LEU A 83 9.48 -22.70 -14.08
CA LEU A 83 9.82 -21.28 -14.09
C LEU A 83 8.62 -20.38 -14.39
N TYR A 84 7.86 -20.69 -15.45
CA TYR A 84 6.70 -19.88 -15.81
C TYR A 84 5.67 -19.88 -14.67
N ARG A 85 5.49 -21.01 -13.97
CA ARG A 85 4.67 -21.08 -12.75
C ARG A 85 5.21 -20.22 -11.62
N ALA A 86 6.53 -20.19 -11.42
CA ALA A 86 7.15 -19.36 -10.39
C ALA A 86 6.97 -17.86 -10.68
N LYS A 87 7.16 -17.43 -11.94
CA LYS A 87 6.90 -16.04 -12.38
C LYS A 87 5.43 -15.66 -12.20
N GLU A 88 4.51 -16.54 -12.61
CA GLU A 88 3.07 -16.34 -12.42
C GLU A 88 2.72 -16.20 -10.94
N SER A 89 3.19 -17.11 -10.09
CA SER A 89 2.93 -17.07 -8.64
C SER A 89 3.47 -15.79 -7.99
N SER A 90 4.66 -15.34 -8.40
CA SER A 90 5.27 -14.10 -7.91
C SER A 90 4.42 -12.89 -8.30
N SER A 91 4.07 -12.78 -9.59
CA SER A 91 3.24 -11.70 -10.10
C SER A 91 1.85 -11.68 -9.44
N GLN A 92 1.20 -12.84 -9.27
CA GLN A 92 -0.07 -12.94 -8.55
C GLN A 92 0.06 -12.47 -7.09
N SER A 93 1.16 -12.76 -6.40
CA SER A 93 1.37 -12.32 -5.02
C SER A 93 1.48 -10.79 -4.92
N ILE A 94 2.26 -10.18 -5.82
CA ILE A 94 2.41 -8.73 -5.91
C ILE A 94 1.04 -8.09 -6.19
N SER A 95 0.33 -8.55 -7.22
CA SER A 95 -0.98 -8.01 -7.61
C SER A 95 -2.04 -8.17 -6.51
N ARG A 96 -2.02 -9.26 -5.73
CA ARG A 96 -2.89 -9.42 -4.55
C ARG A 96 -2.59 -8.39 -3.47
N SER A 97 -1.31 -8.21 -3.16
CA SER A 97 -0.88 -7.24 -2.15
C SER A 97 -1.29 -5.82 -2.55
N THR A 98 -1.10 -5.45 -3.83
CA THR A 98 -1.50 -4.15 -4.36
C THR A 98 -3.02 -3.94 -4.30
N ALA A 99 -3.82 -4.96 -4.66
CA ALA A 99 -5.29 -4.85 -4.57
C ALA A 99 -5.78 -4.72 -3.11
N MET A 100 -5.17 -5.46 -2.18
CA MET A 100 -5.42 -5.36 -0.73
C MET A 100 -5.12 -3.95 -0.23
N ILE A 101 -3.91 -3.45 -0.49
CA ILE A 101 -3.48 -2.13 -0.01
C ILE A 101 -4.37 -1.02 -0.57
N LYS A 102 -4.77 -1.09 -1.85
CA LYS A 102 -5.69 -0.10 -2.45
C LYS A 102 -7.05 -0.07 -1.73
N ILE A 103 -7.62 -1.23 -1.38
CA ILE A 103 -8.91 -1.25 -0.66
C ILE A 103 -8.75 -0.81 0.80
N ASP A 104 -7.67 -1.21 1.47
CA ASP A 104 -7.41 -0.84 2.86
C ASP A 104 -7.15 0.67 2.98
N MET A 105 -6.46 1.27 2.00
CA MET A 105 -6.23 2.71 1.93
C MET A 105 -7.54 3.50 1.89
N ILE A 106 -8.45 3.13 0.97
CA ILE A 106 -9.71 3.87 0.86
C ILE A 106 -10.56 3.67 2.12
N GLU A 107 -10.63 2.45 2.68
CA GLU A 107 -11.42 2.21 3.88
C GLU A 107 -10.90 2.93 5.13
N ARG A 108 -9.58 3.05 5.30
CA ARG A 108 -9.00 3.88 6.36
C ARG A 108 -9.40 5.34 6.18
N ASN A 109 -9.29 5.87 4.96
CA ASN A 109 -9.74 7.24 4.68
C ASN A 109 -11.22 7.42 5.05
N LEU A 110 -12.08 6.44 4.70
CA LEU A 110 -13.51 6.47 5.03
C LEU A 110 -13.76 6.45 6.54
N LEU A 111 -13.05 5.60 7.30
CA LEU A 111 -13.16 5.53 8.76
C LEU A 111 -12.87 6.88 9.40
N GLU A 112 -11.79 7.54 9.01
CA GLU A 112 -11.39 8.84 9.57
C GLU A 112 -12.49 9.90 9.35
N ARG A 113 -13.17 9.86 8.19
CA ARG A 113 -14.31 10.76 7.92
C ARG A 113 -15.49 10.55 8.87
N THR A 114 -15.68 9.33 9.38
CA THR A 114 -16.72 9.04 10.39
C THR A 114 -16.41 9.72 11.72
N CYS A 115 -15.14 9.81 12.10
CA CYS A 115 -14.70 10.53 13.29
C CYS A 115 -14.87 12.03 13.12
N ASP A 116 -14.47 12.56 11.96
CA ASP A 116 -14.51 13.99 11.66
C ASP A 116 -15.93 14.56 11.73
N VAL A 117 -16.92 13.91 11.11
CA VAL A 117 -18.30 14.41 11.11
C VAL A 117 -18.91 14.44 12.51
N ARG A 118 -18.58 13.46 13.36
CA ARG A 118 -19.04 13.38 14.76
C ARG A 118 -18.42 14.49 15.59
N TRP A 119 -17.10 14.68 15.43
CA TRP A 119 -16.37 15.71 16.14
C TRP A 119 -16.83 17.12 15.77
N TRP A 120 -16.91 17.42 14.48
CA TRP A 120 -17.29 18.76 14.03
C TRP A 120 -18.71 19.14 14.41
N ALA A 121 -19.62 18.17 14.59
CA ALA A 121 -20.97 18.43 15.05
C ALA A 121 -21.05 19.06 16.47
N LEU A 122 -19.99 18.94 17.28
CA LEU A 122 -19.91 19.50 18.63
C LEU A 122 -19.34 20.94 18.66
N GLU A 123 -18.99 21.50 17.51
CA GLU A 123 -18.37 22.83 17.40
C GLU A 123 -19.33 23.95 17.80
N LYS A 124 -18.83 24.87 18.62
CA LYS A 124 -19.61 25.98 19.20
C LYS A 124 -20.27 26.85 18.14
N ALA A 125 -19.53 27.19 17.09
CA ALA A 125 -20.05 28.04 16.02
C ALA A 125 -21.29 27.44 15.32
N PHE A 126 -21.38 26.11 15.21
CA PHE A 126 -22.44 25.45 14.44
C PHE A 126 -23.75 25.34 15.21
N TRP A 127 -23.73 24.94 16.49
CA TRP A 127 -24.96 24.90 17.27
C TRP A 127 -25.45 26.29 17.69
N GLU A 128 -24.54 27.27 17.85
CA GLU A 128 -24.94 28.66 18.14
C GLU A 128 -25.71 29.30 16.98
N CYS A 129 -25.28 29.09 15.74
CA CYS A 129 -25.93 29.69 14.57
C CYS A 129 -27.38 29.19 14.43
N ILE A 130 -27.60 27.89 14.66
CA ILE A 130 -28.94 27.27 14.66
C ILE A 130 -29.77 27.78 15.84
N THR A 131 -29.20 27.83 17.05
CA THR A 131 -29.93 28.23 18.26
C THR A 131 -30.38 29.69 18.19
N LYS A 132 -29.52 30.58 17.68
CA LYS A 132 -29.86 31.99 17.43
C LYS A 132 -30.91 32.14 16.33
N SER A 133 -30.86 31.31 15.28
CA SER A 133 -31.89 31.24 14.24
C SER A 133 -33.26 30.80 14.78
N LYS A 134 -33.31 29.76 15.63
CA LYS A 134 -34.56 29.25 16.26
C LYS A 134 -35.26 30.26 17.17
N LYS A 135 -34.51 31.03 17.98
CA LYS A 135 -35.09 32.04 18.90
C LYS A 135 -35.88 33.14 18.19
N ASN A 136 -35.64 33.38 16.90
CA ASN A 136 -36.40 34.33 16.09
C ASN A 136 -37.58 33.71 15.31
N GLY A 137 -37.57 32.39 15.12
CA GLY A 137 -38.70 31.65 14.51
C GLY A 137 -39.91 31.56 15.44
N SER A 138 -39.69 31.43 16.76
CA SER A 138 -40.75 31.38 17.77
C SER A 138 -41.31 32.76 18.15
N SER A 139 -40.53 33.83 18.00
CA SER A 139 -40.95 35.21 18.30
C SER A 139 -41.82 35.85 17.20
N ARG A 140 -41.99 35.21 16.03
CA ARG A 140 -42.90 35.69 14.99
C ARG A 140 -44.40 35.48 15.31
N LYS A 141 -44.75 34.78 16.40
CA LYS A 141 -46.16 34.63 16.83
C LYS A 141 -46.69 35.72 17.74
N ASP A 142 -45.84 36.55 18.35
CA ASP A 142 -46.28 37.70 19.16
C ASP A 142 -45.69 38.99 18.63
N GLY A 143 -46.53 39.78 17.96
CA GLY A 143 -46.14 41.04 17.36
C GLY A 143 -45.76 42.08 18.42
N LYS A 144 -44.51 42.57 18.37
CA LYS A 144 -44.15 44.00 18.22
C LYS A 144 -42.62 44.22 18.26
N SER A 145 -42.15 44.91 17.22
CA SER A 145 -40.95 45.78 17.14
C SER A 145 -39.71 45.46 18.00
N ALA A 146 -38.83 44.58 17.48
CA ALA A 146 -37.39 44.58 17.75
C ALA A 146 -36.67 44.04 16.50
N LYS A 147 -36.61 44.85 15.42
CA LYS A 147 -36.29 44.36 14.05
C LYS A 147 -34.92 44.78 13.49
N SER A 148 -34.05 45.47 14.24
CA SER A 148 -32.74 45.90 13.70
C SER A 148 -31.51 45.30 14.39
N SER A 149 -31.56 44.90 15.67
CA SER A 149 -30.39 44.33 16.36
C SER A 149 -30.31 42.79 16.33
N SER A 150 -31.45 42.10 16.17
CA SER A 150 -31.50 40.63 16.14
C SER A 150 -31.17 40.04 14.76
N GLY A 151 -31.22 40.84 13.70
CA GLY A 151 -30.82 40.45 12.35
C GLY A 151 -29.30 40.35 12.19
N SER A 152 -28.55 41.35 12.63
CA SER A 152 -27.07 41.33 12.49
C SER A 152 -26.43 40.25 13.36
N ALA A 153 -26.95 39.97 14.56
CA ALA A 153 -26.42 38.91 15.41
C ALA A 153 -26.60 37.48 14.84
N ILE A 154 -27.58 37.28 13.93
CA ILE A 154 -27.76 36.02 13.20
C ILE A 154 -26.81 35.97 12.01
N GLU A 155 -26.74 37.07 11.24
CA GLU A 155 -25.81 37.18 10.10
C GLU A 155 -24.36 36.97 10.57
N GLU A 156 -23.95 37.58 11.69
CA GLU A 156 -22.64 37.39 12.31
C GLU A 156 -22.41 35.94 12.75
N ALA A 157 -23.41 35.27 13.32
CA ALA A 157 -23.28 33.87 13.75
C ALA A 157 -23.20 32.90 12.56
N VAL A 158 -23.96 33.16 11.49
CA VAL A 158 -23.89 32.39 10.24
C VAL A 158 -22.57 32.63 9.51
N GLU A 159 -22.10 33.87 9.47
CA GLU A 159 -20.80 34.22 8.88
C GLU A 159 -19.65 33.55 9.63
N LEU A 160 -19.70 33.52 10.97
CA LEU A 160 -18.73 32.80 11.80
C LEU A 160 -18.76 31.29 11.51
N ALA A 161 -19.95 30.69 11.42
CA ALA A 161 -20.08 29.27 11.07
C ALA A 161 -19.52 28.97 9.67
N CYS A 162 -19.81 29.81 8.67
CA CYS A 162 -19.24 29.68 7.32
C CYS A 162 -17.71 29.79 7.32
N LYS A 163 -17.13 30.77 8.02
CA LYS A 163 -15.66 30.92 8.13
C LYS A 163 -15.01 29.72 8.80
N ARG A 164 -15.64 29.16 9.83
CA ARG A 164 -15.16 27.93 10.50
C ARG A 164 -15.22 26.71 9.57
N LEU A 165 -16.30 26.55 8.81
CA LEU A 165 -16.39 25.48 7.80
C LEU A 165 -15.35 25.64 6.70
N GLU A 166 -15.05 26.87 6.27
CA GLU A 166 -13.94 27.16 5.35
C GLU A 166 -12.58 26.77 5.95
N ASP A 167 -12.34 27.06 7.24
CA ASP A 167 -11.10 26.69 7.93
C ASP A 167 -10.90 25.17 7.94
N ILE A 168 -11.97 24.42 8.21
CA ILE A 168 -11.97 22.94 8.14
C ILE A 168 -11.62 22.51 6.72
N ARG A 169 -12.35 22.99 5.71
CA ARG A 169 -12.15 22.61 4.30
C ARG A 169 -10.74 22.95 3.80
N ASN A 170 -10.17 24.07 4.23
CA ASN A 170 -8.82 24.47 3.85
C ASN A 170 -7.74 23.66 4.57
N SER A 171 -8.03 23.18 5.79
CA SER A 171 -7.12 22.32 6.55
C SER A 171 -7.12 20.88 6.05
N TYR A 172 -8.29 20.40 5.60
CA TYR A 172 -8.52 19.09 5.03
C TYR A 172 -8.97 19.22 3.56
N THR A 173 -8.00 19.20 2.64
CA THR A 173 -8.24 19.40 1.19
C THR A 173 -8.97 18.23 0.51
N LEU A 174 -9.45 17.26 1.29
CA LEU A 174 -10.21 16.07 0.91
C LEU A 174 -11.71 16.32 0.73
N TYR A 175 -12.23 17.43 1.24
CA TYR A 175 -13.66 17.72 1.23
C TYR A 175 -14.03 18.74 0.16
N ARG A 176 -15.08 18.43 -0.59
CA ARG A 176 -15.65 19.37 -1.55
C ARG A 176 -16.44 20.44 -0.86
N ASP A 177 -17.32 20.02 0.05
CA ASP A 177 -18.21 20.91 0.76
C ASP A 177 -18.66 20.36 2.11
N LEU A 178 -19.00 21.27 3.02
CA LEU A 178 -19.59 20.98 4.32
C LEU A 178 -20.80 21.89 4.50
N VAL A 179 -21.90 21.31 4.97
CA VAL A 179 -23.18 22.00 5.13
C VAL A 179 -23.78 21.79 6.52
N ILE A 180 -24.42 22.85 7.01
CA ILE A 180 -25.18 22.83 8.27
C ILE A 180 -26.65 23.11 7.95
N VAL A 181 -27.53 22.24 8.42
CA VAL A 181 -28.96 22.22 8.06
C VAL A 181 -29.83 22.34 9.31
N ASP A 182 -30.91 23.11 9.23
CA ASP A 182 -31.91 23.22 10.29
C ASP A 182 -32.88 22.02 10.33
N LEU A 183 -33.74 21.96 11.37
CA LEU A 183 -34.77 20.91 11.48
C LEU A 183 -35.80 20.91 10.34
N ASN A 184 -35.92 21.99 9.58
CA ASN A 184 -36.84 22.07 8.45
C ASN A 184 -36.21 21.59 7.14
N GLY A 185 -34.94 21.14 7.18
CA GLY A 185 -34.19 20.73 6.00
C GLY A 185 -33.58 21.91 5.23
N LYS A 186 -33.51 23.11 5.81
CA LYS A 186 -32.95 24.30 5.16
C LYS A 186 -31.47 24.46 5.49
N VAL A 187 -30.62 24.60 4.46
CA VAL A 187 -29.18 24.86 4.64
C VAL A 187 -28.96 26.27 5.20
N ILE A 188 -28.27 26.38 6.34
CA ILE A 188 -27.96 27.62 7.06
C ILE A 188 -26.53 28.09 6.80
N ALA A 189 -25.56 27.18 6.78
CA ALA A 189 -24.14 27.51 6.59
C ALA A 189 -23.48 26.53 5.62
N ASN A 190 -22.45 27.01 4.92
CA ASN A 190 -21.78 26.31 3.84
C ASN A 190 -20.29 26.68 3.76
N SER A 191 -19.44 25.69 3.50
CA SER A 191 -17.98 25.85 3.47
C SER A 191 -17.45 26.47 2.17
N ASN A 192 -18.18 26.36 1.06
CA ASN A 192 -17.70 26.77 -0.25
C ASN A 192 -18.22 28.17 -0.62
N GLU A 193 -17.35 29.19 -0.55
CA GLU A 193 -17.72 30.59 -0.84
C GLU A 193 -18.32 30.77 -2.25
N GLU A 194 -17.81 30.07 -3.25
CA GLU A 194 -18.28 30.19 -4.64
C GLU A 194 -19.70 29.63 -4.82
N ARG A 195 -20.00 28.52 -4.15
CA ARG A 195 -21.32 27.85 -4.21
C ARG A 195 -22.31 28.33 -3.16
N ARG A 196 -21.85 29.05 -2.14
CA ARG A 196 -22.63 29.55 -1.01
C ARG A 196 -23.94 30.22 -1.43
N ALA A 197 -23.90 31.07 -2.46
CA ALA A 197 -25.08 31.78 -2.95
C ALA A 197 -26.18 30.86 -3.51
N ASN A 198 -25.79 29.70 -4.04
CA ASN A 198 -26.71 28.72 -4.63
C ASN A 198 -27.22 27.72 -3.58
N VAL A 199 -26.36 27.35 -2.63
CA VAL A 199 -26.63 26.30 -1.63
C VAL A 199 -27.39 26.84 -0.41
N LEU A 200 -27.11 28.08 0.01
CA LEU A 200 -27.77 28.67 1.18
C LEU A 200 -29.29 28.76 0.97
N GLY A 201 -30.03 28.13 1.88
CA GLY A 201 -31.48 28.11 1.85
C GLY A 201 -32.13 27.06 0.95
N MET A 202 -31.34 26.20 0.29
CA MET A 202 -31.85 24.99 -0.35
C MET A 202 -32.54 24.07 0.67
N ASN A 203 -33.55 23.33 0.20
CA ASN A 203 -34.27 22.37 0.99
C ASN A 203 -33.81 20.94 0.68
N VAL A 204 -33.24 20.27 1.69
CA VAL A 204 -32.73 18.90 1.67
C VAL A 204 -33.55 17.95 2.55
N SER A 205 -34.78 18.32 2.94
CA SER A 205 -35.65 17.50 3.79
C SER A 205 -35.95 16.10 3.25
N ASP A 206 -35.92 15.95 1.92
CA ASP A 206 -36.21 14.70 1.22
C ASP A 206 -34.97 13.82 1.02
N GLU A 207 -33.77 14.34 1.32
CA GLU A 207 -32.52 13.62 1.18
C GLU A 207 -32.38 12.56 2.27
N GLU A 208 -31.92 11.36 1.90
CA GLU A 208 -31.78 10.23 2.81
C GLU A 208 -30.80 10.53 3.95
N TRP A 209 -29.64 11.11 3.62
CA TRP A 209 -28.62 11.46 4.61
C TRP A 209 -29.16 12.40 5.69
N PHE A 210 -30.00 13.37 5.32
CA PHE A 210 -30.58 14.32 6.28
C PHE A 210 -31.57 13.63 7.22
N GLN A 211 -32.46 12.79 6.69
CA GLN A 211 -33.44 12.06 7.51
C GLN A 211 -32.74 11.11 8.48
N LYS A 212 -31.73 10.37 8.00
CA LYS A 212 -30.96 9.43 8.80
C LYS A 212 -30.07 10.11 9.83
N ALA A 213 -29.51 11.27 9.52
CA ALA A 213 -28.76 12.07 10.49
C ALA A 213 -29.62 12.43 11.72
N LEU A 214 -30.89 12.81 11.52
CA LEU A 214 -31.81 13.15 12.62
C LEU A 214 -32.23 11.92 13.46
N GLU A 215 -32.08 10.70 12.93
CA GLU A 215 -32.38 9.45 13.64
C GLU A 215 -31.25 8.99 14.57
N THR A 216 -30.07 9.62 14.50
CA THR A 216 -28.92 9.28 15.36
C THR A 216 -29.28 9.45 16.85
N LYS A 217 -28.89 8.48 17.68
CA LYS A 217 -29.27 8.43 19.10
C LYS A 217 -28.49 9.41 19.97
N ASP A 218 -27.19 9.51 19.75
CA ASP A 218 -26.26 10.39 20.47
C ASP A 218 -25.25 11.02 19.51
N GLY A 219 -24.23 11.72 20.03
CA GLY A 219 -23.15 12.36 19.26
C GLY A 219 -22.08 11.39 18.74
N THR A 220 -22.14 10.11 19.13
CA THR A 220 -21.19 9.06 18.70
C THR A 220 -21.70 8.28 17.48
N GLU A 221 -22.99 8.37 17.17
CA GLU A 221 -23.60 7.79 15.98
C GLU A 221 -23.45 8.69 14.73
N TYR A 222 -23.32 8.05 13.57
CA TYR A 222 -23.22 8.70 12.27
C TYR A 222 -23.97 7.89 11.21
N PHE A 223 -24.27 8.53 10.10
CA PHE A 223 -24.81 7.87 8.91
C PHE A 223 -23.95 8.19 7.69
N VAL A 224 -23.66 7.15 6.91
CA VAL A 224 -22.94 7.25 5.63
C VAL A 224 -23.90 6.88 4.53
N GLN A 225 -24.13 7.82 3.61
CA GLN A 225 -24.81 7.55 2.37
C GLN A 225 -23.78 7.08 1.34
N ASP A 226 -23.98 5.90 0.76
CA ASP A 226 -23.19 5.41 -0.37
C ASP A 226 -23.32 6.37 -1.58
N ILE A 227 -22.41 6.23 -2.55
CA ILE A 227 -22.25 7.18 -3.65
C ILE A 227 -23.56 7.33 -4.42
N SER A 228 -24.09 8.55 -4.37
CA SER A 228 -25.40 8.88 -4.90
C SER A 228 -25.47 10.35 -5.34
N PRO A 229 -26.37 10.67 -6.28
CA PRO A 229 -26.61 12.04 -6.69
C PRO A 229 -27.29 12.80 -5.54
N SER A 230 -26.81 14.00 -5.26
CA SER A 230 -27.34 14.88 -4.21
C SER A 230 -27.82 16.19 -4.82
N LYS A 231 -28.86 16.81 -4.26
CA LYS A 231 -29.26 18.17 -4.68
C LYS A 231 -28.16 19.21 -4.44
N LEU A 232 -27.19 18.92 -3.58
CA LEU A 232 -26.11 19.82 -3.21
C LEU A 232 -24.96 19.85 -4.23
N GLU A 233 -24.81 18.81 -5.05
CA GLU A 233 -23.72 18.70 -6.03
C GLU A 233 -24.20 18.18 -7.39
N GLU A 234 -23.43 18.48 -8.43
CA GLU A 234 -23.69 17.96 -9.78
C GLU A 234 -23.07 16.57 -10.00
N VAL A 235 -22.19 16.14 -9.10
CA VAL A 235 -21.45 14.87 -9.18
C VAL A 235 -21.87 13.99 -8.01
N ASP A 236 -21.92 12.67 -8.24
CA ASP A 236 -22.20 11.70 -7.18
C ASP A 236 -21.16 11.84 -6.07
N SER A 237 -21.65 11.97 -4.84
CA SER A 237 -20.81 12.25 -3.68
C SER A 237 -21.09 11.23 -2.57
N LEU A 238 -20.06 10.91 -1.81
CA LEU A 238 -20.20 10.14 -0.57
C LEU A 238 -20.47 11.13 0.57
N ILE A 239 -21.62 11.00 1.23
CA ILE A 239 -22.09 11.97 2.23
C ILE A 239 -22.07 11.34 3.62
N TYR A 240 -21.29 11.94 4.52
CA TYR A 240 -21.28 11.64 5.93
C TYR A 240 -22.18 12.62 6.67
N SER A 241 -22.99 12.12 7.61
CA SER A 241 -23.94 12.98 8.30
C SER A 241 -24.21 12.55 9.74
N THR A 242 -24.49 13.54 10.59
CA THR A 242 -24.91 13.33 11.98
C THR A 242 -25.77 14.48 12.48
N ALA A 243 -26.50 14.26 13.57
CA ALA A 243 -27.33 15.28 14.21
C ALA A 243 -26.47 16.32 14.92
N LEU A 244 -26.80 17.60 14.72
CA LEU A 244 -26.30 18.68 15.56
C LEU A 244 -27.15 18.74 16.83
N ARG A 245 -26.50 18.78 17.99
CA ARG A 245 -27.16 18.78 19.30
C ARG A 245 -26.95 20.09 20.05
N ALA A 246 -27.94 20.43 20.89
CA ALA A 246 -27.91 21.67 21.66
C ALA A 246 -26.67 21.75 22.57
N ASN A 247 -26.04 22.92 22.64
CA ASN A 247 -24.85 23.21 23.46
C ASN A 247 -23.62 22.32 23.19
N GLY A 248 -23.60 21.57 22.08
CA GLY A 248 -22.53 20.59 21.82
C GLY A 248 -22.52 19.43 22.83
N ASP A 249 -23.67 19.11 23.43
CA ASP A 249 -23.84 17.94 24.29
C ASP A 249 -24.15 16.71 23.42
N GLU A 250 -23.36 15.65 23.54
CA GLU A 250 -23.55 14.38 22.83
C GLU A 250 -24.94 13.76 23.09
N GLN A 251 -25.57 14.05 24.24
CA GLN A 251 -26.93 13.60 24.57
C GLN A 251 -27.97 14.73 24.50
N GLY A 252 -27.57 15.90 24.00
CA GLY A 252 -28.44 17.05 23.84
C GLY A 252 -29.58 16.80 22.84
N GLU A 253 -30.59 17.67 22.90
CA GLU A 253 -31.69 17.66 21.93
C GLU A 253 -31.16 17.96 20.51
N VAL A 254 -31.70 17.24 19.52
CA VAL A 254 -31.38 17.45 18.11
C VAL A 254 -31.88 18.82 17.65
N ILE A 255 -30.98 19.66 17.16
CA ILE A 255 -31.28 21.01 16.69
C ILE A 255 -31.16 21.19 15.18
N GLY A 256 -30.48 20.28 14.49
CA GLY A 256 -30.25 20.29 13.04
C GLY A 256 -29.41 19.08 12.64
N ALA A 257 -28.83 19.12 11.44
CA ALA A 257 -27.93 18.09 10.93
C ALA A 257 -26.71 18.72 10.26
N MET A 258 -25.58 18.01 10.33
CA MET A 258 -24.37 18.32 9.59
C MET A 258 -24.21 17.30 8.45
N GLY A 259 -23.87 17.79 7.27
CA GLY A 259 -23.53 16.96 6.10
C GLY A 259 -22.13 17.31 5.62
N VAL A 260 -21.30 16.29 5.40
CA VAL A 260 -19.92 16.41 4.94
C VAL A 260 -19.81 15.67 3.61
N LEU A 261 -19.47 16.40 2.56
CA LEU A 261 -19.39 15.89 1.19
C LEU A 261 -17.93 15.61 0.84
N PHE A 262 -17.62 14.34 0.69
CA PHE A 262 -16.27 13.84 0.45
C PHE A 262 -15.96 13.78 -1.05
N ASP A 263 -14.75 14.23 -1.46
CA ASP A 263 -14.26 14.10 -2.84
C ASP A 263 -13.78 12.67 -3.12
N PHE A 264 -14.72 11.74 -3.20
CA PHE A 264 -14.40 10.33 -3.39
C PHE A 264 -13.61 10.07 -4.68
N GLN A 265 -13.94 10.77 -5.76
CA GLN A 265 -13.38 10.54 -7.09
C GLN A 265 -11.94 11.04 -7.17
N GLY A 266 -11.64 12.22 -6.62
CA GLY A 266 -10.27 12.74 -6.56
C GLY A 266 -9.35 11.79 -5.78
N GLU A 267 -9.79 11.35 -4.60
CA GLU A 267 -9.01 10.43 -3.76
C GLU A 267 -8.85 9.04 -4.36
N SER A 268 -9.94 8.49 -4.90
CA SER A 268 -9.89 7.17 -5.54
C SER A 268 -9.01 7.18 -6.76
N GLN A 269 -8.99 8.25 -7.56
CA GLN A 269 -8.13 8.33 -8.74
C GLN A 269 -6.65 8.27 -8.36
N ILE A 270 -6.24 8.96 -7.29
CA ILE A 270 -4.86 8.90 -6.78
C ILE A 270 -4.54 7.46 -6.37
N ILE A 271 -5.34 6.87 -5.48
CA ILE A 271 -5.14 5.50 -4.97
C ILE A 271 -5.12 4.46 -6.10
N LEU A 272 -6.00 4.59 -7.08
CA LEU A 272 -6.13 3.65 -8.20
C LEU A 272 -4.98 3.78 -9.21
N ASN A 273 -4.43 4.97 -9.41
CA ASN A 273 -3.28 5.20 -10.29
C ASN A 273 -1.95 4.82 -9.63
N ASP A 274 -1.85 4.91 -8.29
CA ASP A 274 -0.63 4.53 -7.59
C ASP A 274 -0.25 3.08 -7.86
N TYR A 275 1.06 2.84 -7.95
CA TYR A 275 1.65 1.51 -8.18
C TYR A 275 1.30 0.87 -9.53
N LEU A 276 0.60 1.57 -10.42
CA LEU A 276 0.49 1.17 -11.81
C LEU A 276 1.77 1.56 -12.57
N PRO A 277 2.23 0.74 -13.53
CA PRO A 277 3.38 1.10 -14.34
C PRO A 277 3.05 2.32 -15.19
N VAL A 278 4.01 3.25 -15.26
CA VAL A 278 3.91 4.47 -16.07
C VAL A 278 4.92 4.41 -17.23
N ASP A 279 4.55 5.04 -18.33
CA ASP A 279 5.42 5.23 -19.49
C ASP A 279 6.36 6.44 -19.31
N SER A 280 7.16 6.76 -20.33
CA SER A 280 8.09 7.89 -20.31
C SER A 280 7.41 9.26 -20.20
N ASP A 281 6.11 9.33 -20.50
CA ASP A 281 5.30 10.55 -20.45
C ASP A 281 4.44 10.59 -19.16
N GLU A 282 4.77 9.75 -18.16
CA GLU A 282 4.08 9.60 -16.87
C GLU A 282 2.61 9.12 -16.97
N ASN A 283 2.21 8.57 -18.12
CA ASN A 283 0.87 7.98 -18.28
C ASN A 283 0.89 6.51 -17.89
N THR A 284 -0.21 6.02 -17.31
CA THR A 284 -0.35 4.59 -17.01
C THR A 284 -0.25 3.77 -18.30
N VAL A 285 0.57 2.72 -18.27
CA VAL A 285 0.79 1.84 -19.43
C VAL A 285 -0.52 1.15 -19.83
N ASP A 286 -0.77 1.13 -21.14
CA ASP A 286 -1.96 0.51 -21.73
C ASP A 286 -2.20 -0.93 -21.24
N GLY A 287 -3.46 -1.25 -20.94
CA GLY A 287 -3.90 -2.58 -20.50
C GLY A 287 -3.77 -2.84 -18.99
N TRP A 288 -3.19 -1.91 -18.25
CA TRP A 288 -3.24 -1.87 -16.79
C TRP A 288 -4.43 -1.06 -16.32
N TYR A 289 -5.28 -1.67 -15.49
CA TYR A 289 -6.45 -0.98 -14.94
C TYR A 289 -6.60 -1.30 -13.46
N SER A 290 -7.03 -0.31 -12.68
CA SER A 290 -7.44 -0.51 -11.30
C SER A 290 -8.79 0.18 -11.08
N PHE A 291 -9.72 -0.49 -10.41
CA PHE A 291 -11.04 0.09 -10.16
C PHE A 291 -11.70 -0.51 -8.91
N PHE A 292 -12.65 0.21 -8.33
CA PHE A 292 -13.46 -0.25 -7.20
C PHE A 292 -14.87 -0.64 -7.65
N THR A 293 -15.44 -1.67 -7.03
CA THR A 293 -16.87 -1.99 -7.18
C THR A 293 -17.60 -2.02 -5.86
N ASN A 294 -18.91 -1.72 -5.89
CA ASN A 294 -19.78 -1.88 -4.72
C ASN A 294 -20.27 -3.33 -4.56
N ASP A 295 -21.07 -3.57 -3.51
CA ASP A 295 -21.66 -4.88 -3.18
C ASP A 295 -22.54 -5.49 -4.30
N LYS A 296 -23.01 -4.66 -5.24
CA LYS A 296 -23.82 -5.03 -6.39
C LYS A 296 -22.98 -5.26 -7.67
N GLY A 297 -21.68 -5.00 -7.61
CA GLY A 297 -20.76 -5.11 -8.76
C GLY A 297 -20.79 -3.94 -9.73
N ASN A 298 -21.35 -2.78 -9.32
CA ASN A 298 -21.22 -1.55 -10.09
C ASN A 298 -19.85 -0.92 -9.84
N VAL A 299 -19.20 -0.47 -10.91
CA VAL A 299 -17.95 0.29 -10.85
C VAL A 299 -18.24 1.63 -10.19
N ILE A 300 -17.50 1.93 -9.13
CA ILE A 300 -17.66 3.16 -8.36
C ILE A 300 -16.67 4.23 -8.88
N CYS A 301 -15.43 3.83 -9.09
CA CYS A 301 -14.36 4.64 -9.65
C CYS A 301 -13.38 3.73 -10.38
N SER A 302 -12.77 4.24 -11.44
CA SER A 302 -11.80 3.55 -12.29
C SER A 302 -10.58 4.43 -12.52
N SER A 303 -9.40 3.81 -12.64
CA SER A 303 -8.18 4.47 -13.11
C SER A 303 -8.35 5.03 -14.53
N ASP A 304 -9.16 4.36 -15.34
CA ASP A 304 -9.51 4.77 -16.70
C ASP A 304 -11.01 4.62 -16.96
N ASP A 305 -11.71 5.75 -16.90
CA ASP A 305 -13.15 5.84 -17.13
C ASP A 305 -13.56 5.61 -18.60
N HIS A 306 -12.64 5.72 -19.57
CA HIS A 306 -12.97 5.45 -20.97
C HIS A 306 -13.16 3.96 -21.23
N PHE A 307 -12.32 3.13 -20.61
CA PHE A 307 -12.37 1.68 -20.78
C PHE A 307 -13.27 0.98 -19.76
N ILE A 308 -13.33 1.48 -18.53
CA ILE A 308 -14.16 0.93 -17.45
C ILE A 308 -14.98 2.08 -16.85
N PRO A 309 -16.17 2.36 -17.40
CA PRO A 309 -16.94 3.53 -17.01
C PRO A 309 -17.56 3.37 -15.62
N SER A 310 -17.33 4.36 -14.76
CA SER A 310 -18.00 4.52 -13.47
C SER A 310 -19.53 4.51 -13.62
N GLY A 311 -20.23 3.87 -12.68
CA GLY A 311 -21.68 3.66 -12.68
C GLY A 311 -22.18 2.44 -13.49
N SER A 312 -21.32 1.79 -14.28
CA SER A 312 -21.67 0.58 -15.03
C SER A 312 -21.39 -0.70 -14.24
N ILE A 313 -22.00 -1.83 -14.61
CA ILE A 313 -21.65 -3.14 -14.03
C ILE A 313 -20.26 -3.53 -14.55
N ALA A 314 -19.35 -3.90 -13.63
CA ALA A 314 -17.99 -4.26 -13.97
C ALA A 314 -17.94 -5.43 -14.96
N ASN A 315 -17.19 -5.26 -16.05
CA ASN A 315 -17.01 -6.27 -17.09
C ASN A 315 -15.98 -7.34 -16.67
N VAL A 316 -16.21 -7.94 -15.50
CA VAL A 316 -15.41 -9.04 -14.93
C VAL A 316 -16.32 -10.22 -14.58
N PRO A 317 -15.80 -11.45 -14.52
CA PRO A 317 -16.60 -12.61 -14.15
C PRO A 317 -17.31 -12.41 -12.80
N ARG A 318 -18.56 -12.88 -12.66
CA ARG A 318 -19.41 -12.62 -11.49
C ARG A 318 -18.78 -12.95 -10.13
N ARG A 319 -17.84 -13.90 -10.11
CA ARG A 319 -17.12 -14.29 -8.90
C ARG A 319 -16.21 -13.17 -8.36
N HIS A 320 -15.74 -12.27 -9.22
CA HIS A 320 -14.86 -11.16 -8.82
C HIS A 320 -15.55 -10.10 -7.97
N TRP A 321 -16.85 -9.86 -8.17
CA TRP A 321 -17.63 -8.86 -7.42
C TRP A 321 -18.62 -9.48 -6.41
N ASN A 322 -18.70 -10.82 -6.33
CA ASN A 322 -19.55 -11.53 -5.37
C ASN A 322 -18.70 -12.31 -4.35
N LEU A 323 -17.75 -11.58 -3.75
CA LEU A 323 -16.91 -12.08 -2.65
C LEU A 323 -17.72 -11.99 -1.35
N LYS A 324 -17.89 -13.13 -0.67
CA LYS A 324 -18.79 -13.24 0.48
C LYS A 324 -18.07 -12.95 1.78
N GLU A 325 -16.87 -13.49 1.94
CA GLU A 325 -16.10 -13.40 3.18
C GLU A 325 -15.25 -12.12 3.20
N SER A 326 -15.09 -11.52 4.37
CA SER A 326 -14.15 -10.40 4.60
C SER A 326 -12.73 -10.90 4.36
N GLY A 327 -11.91 -10.13 3.65
CA GLY A 327 -10.56 -10.55 3.24
C GLY A 327 -10.52 -11.60 2.13
N GLU A 328 -11.66 -11.95 1.52
CA GLU A 328 -11.67 -12.93 0.42
C GLU A 328 -10.92 -12.37 -0.79
N VAL A 329 -10.04 -13.20 -1.35
CA VAL A 329 -9.25 -12.88 -2.55
C VAL A 329 -9.60 -13.85 -3.66
N TYR A 330 -9.84 -13.30 -4.85
CA TYR A 330 -10.08 -14.12 -6.04
C TYR A 330 -9.20 -13.67 -7.21
N VAL A 331 -8.48 -14.63 -7.78
CA VAL A 331 -7.60 -14.43 -8.93
C VAL A 331 -8.07 -15.31 -10.08
N SER A 332 -8.19 -14.72 -11.26
CA SER A 332 -8.44 -15.49 -12.48
C SER A 332 -7.89 -14.80 -13.73
N THR A 333 -7.61 -15.58 -14.76
CA THR A 333 -7.20 -15.07 -16.08
C THR A 333 -8.42 -15.04 -17.00
N THR A 334 -8.76 -13.86 -17.52
CA THR A 334 -9.91 -13.65 -18.41
C THR A 334 -9.55 -12.69 -19.54
N VAL A 335 -10.44 -12.52 -20.53
CA VAL A 335 -10.26 -11.52 -21.59
C VAL A 335 -10.96 -10.24 -21.17
N ILE A 336 -10.21 -9.14 -21.10
CA ILE A 336 -10.71 -7.78 -20.85
C ILE A 336 -10.30 -6.91 -22.03
N ASN A 337 -11.26 -6.20 -22.63
CA ASN A 337 -11.05 -5.31 -23.77
C ASN A 337 -10.29 -5.93 -24.96
N GLY A 338 -10.47 -7.24 -25.17
CA GLY A 338 -9.83 -7.99 -26.27
C GLY A 338 -8.44 -8.54 -25.93
N SER A 339 -7.88 -8.21 -24.78
CA SER A 339 -6.59 -8.70 -24.29
C SER A 339 -6.78 -9.73 -23.18
N ARG A 340 -5.95 -10.79 -23.17
CA ARG A 340 -5.94 -11.75 -22.07
C ARG A 340 -5.20 -11.13 -20.90
N SER A 341 -5.88 -11.02 -19.76
CA SER A 341 -5.43 -10.30 -18.60
C SER A 341 -5.62 -11.12 -17.33
N LEU A 342 -4.71 -10.95 -16.38
CA LEU A 342 -4.89 -11.40 -15.00
C LEU A 342 -5.80 -10.39 -14.29
N VAL A 343 -6.81 -10.90 -13.58
CA VAL A 343 -7.70 -10.11 -12.75
C VAL A 343 -7.56 -10.58 -11.33
N VAL A 344 -7.30 -9.64 -10.44
CA VAL A 344 -7.22 -9.85 -9.00
C VAL A 344 -8.29 -9.02 -8.33
N SER A 345 -9.13 -9.65 -7.53
CA SER A 345 -10.11 -8.98 -6.68
C SER A 345 -9.78 -9.21 -5.22
N HIS A 346 -9.84 -8.14 -4.43
CA HIS A 346 -9.69 -8.18 -2.98
C HIS A 346 -10.88 -7.49 -2.32
N LYS A 347 -11.58 -8.21 -1.44
CA LYS A 347 -12.61 -7.61 -0.57
C LYS A 347 -11.95 -7.24 0.75
N SER A 348 -12.24 -6.05 1.26
CA SER A 348 -11.65 -5.61 2.52
C SER A 348 -12.02 -6.53 3.68
N GLU A 349 -11.14 -6.54 4.69
CA GLU A 349 -11.40 -7.13 5.99
C GLU A 349 -12.23 -6.19 6.91
N GLY A 350 -12.27 -4.90 6.58
CA GLY A 350 -12.71 -3.84 7.49
C GLY A 350 -11.56 -3.37 8.40
N PHE A 351 -11.71 -2.21 9.02
CA PHE A 351 -10.70 -1.64 9.91
C PHE A 351 -11.33 -1.25 11.26
N ASP A 352 -10.81 -1.82 12.34
CA ASP A 352 -11.26 -1.60 13.72
C ASP A 352 -12.79 -1.82 13.88
N GLU A 353 -13.56 -0.81 14.27
CA GLU A 353 -15.02 -0.88 14.39
C GLU A 353 -15.75 -0.70 13.03
N TYR A 354 -15.06 -0.21 12.00
CA TYR A 354 -15.64 0.06 10.69
C TYR A 354 -15.52 -1.14 9.75
N LYS A 355 -16.66 -1.79 9.50
CA LYS A 355 -16.75 -3.00 8.65
C LYS A 355 -16.65 -2.73 7.13
N GLY A 356 -16.46 -1.48 6.72
CA GLY A 356 -16.45 -1.10 5.30
C GLY A 356 -17.84 -1.03 4.66
N LEU A 357 -17.90 -0.49 3.44
CA LEU A 357 -19.11 -0.45 2.59
C LEU A 357 -19.26 -1.72 1.73
N GLY A 358 -18.46 -2.76 2.00
CA GLY A 358 -18.47 -4.00 1.22
C GLY A 358 -17.86 -3.85 -0.17
N TRP A 359 -17.03 -2.82 -0.36
CA TRP A 359 -16.37 -2.53 -1.62
C TRP A 359 -15.27 -3.55 -1.93
N ILE A 360 -14.97 -3.69 -3.22
CA ILE A 360 -13.97 -4.64 -3.73
C ILE A 360 -13.02 -3.87 -4.63
N SER A 361 -11.71 -4.03 -4.38
CA SER A 361 -10.67 -3.53 -5.29
C SER A 361 -10.38 -4.56 -6.37
N HIS A 362 -10.28 -4.08 -7.60
CA HIS A 362 -9.88 -4.86 -8.76
C HIS A 362 -8.58 -4.31 -9.34
N LEU A 363 -7.66 -5.22 -9.62
CA LEU A 363 -6.45 -4.95 -10.39
C LEU A 363 -6.44 -5.84 -11.63
N VAL A 364 -6.21 -5.22 -12.78
CA VAL A 364 -6.14 -5.87 -14.08
C VAL A 364 -4.78 -5.57 -14.69
N LEU A 365 -4.08 -6.61 -15.12
CA LEU A 365 -2.82 -6.50 -15.83
C LEU A 365 -2.78 -7.47 -17.02
N PRO A 366 -2.11 -7.10 -18.13
CA PRO A 366 -1.97 -8.00 -19.27
C PRO A 366 -1.22 -9.28 -18.89
N GLU A 367 -1.66 -10.43 -19.43
CA GLU A 367 -1.01 -11.71 -19.14
C GLU A 367 0.47 -11.70 -19.58
N VAL A 368 0.79 -10.97 -20.65
CA VAL A 368 2.16 -10.81 -21.17
C VAL A 368 3.08 -10.07 -20.19
N ALA A 369 2.55 -9.10 -19.43
CA ALA A 369 3.35 -8.28 -18.52
C ALA A 369 3.94 -9.10 -17.36
N MET A 370 3.30 -10.20 -16.97
CA MET A 370 3.84 -11.12 -15.94
C MET A 370 5.15 -11.80 -16.38
N PHE A 371 5.39 -11.87 -17.69
CA PHE A 371 6.52 -12.60 -18.28
C PHE A 371 7.44 -11.70 -19.10
N GLU A 372 7.20 -10.39 -19.10
CA GLU A 372 8.10 -9.43 -19.70
C GLU A 372 9.49 -9.55 -19.07
N ARG A 373 10.48 -9.39 -19.95
CA ARG A 373 11.88 -9.50 -19.60
C ARG A 373 12.34 -8.14 -19.11
N SER A 374 13.08 -8.13 -18.02
CA SER A 374 13.76 -6.94 -17.61
C SER A 374 14.90 -6.61 -18.57
N LEU A 375 14.95 -5.37 -19.04
CA LEU A 375 15.98 -4.89 -19.96
C LEU A 375 17.29 -4.52 -19.24
N GLU A 376 17.26 -4.44 -17.90
CA GLU A 376 18.40 -4.05 -17.08
C GLU A 376 19.22 -5.26 -16.65
N ASN A 377 20.38 -5.45 -17.30
CA ASN A 377 21.40 -6.39 -16.83
C ASN A 377 22.28 -5.72 -15.75
N ASN A 378 21.70 -5.47 -14.58
CA ASN A 378 22.48 -5.01 -13.44
C ASN A 378 23.21 -6.20 -12.81
N ASP A 379 24.55 -6.12 -12.74
CA ASP A 379 25.36 -7.10 -12.01
C ASP A 379 25.28 -6.80 -10.52
N TYR A 380 24.41 -7.51 -9.80
CA TYR A 380 24.24 -7.37 -8.36
C TYR A 380 25.34 -8.07 -7.53
N GLY A 381 26.43 -8.54 -8.16
CA GLY A 381 27.56 -9.15 -7.46
C GLY A 381 27.25 -10.52 -6.84
N ILE A 382 26.17 -11.18 -7.28
CA ILE A 382 25.81 -12.55 -6.89
C ILE A 382 26.11 -13.49 -8.06
N SER A 383 26.90 -14.53 -7.79
CA SER A 383 27.15 -15.54 -8.82
C SER A 383 25.88 -16.35 -9.10
N PRO A 384 25.63 -16.80 -10.35
CA PRO A 384 24.49 -17.66 -10.66
C PRO A 384 24.40 -18.92 -9.78
N ARG A 385 25.55 -19.44 -9.32
CA ARG A 385 25.59 -20.57 -8.37
C ARG A 385 25.06 -20.22 -6.99
N GLU A 386 25.45 -19.07 -6.44
CA GLU A 386 24.93 -18.58 -5.15
C GLU A 386 23.41 -18.36 -5.22
N LEU A 387 22.95 -17.75 -6.32
CA LEU A 387 21.53 -17.52 -6.55
C LEU A 387 20.75 -18.83 -6.69
N MET A 388 21.30 -19.84 -7.37
CA MET A 388 20.68 -21.17 -7.46
C MET A 388 20.64 -21.92 -6.13
N SER A 389 21.54 -21.62 -5.17
CA SER A 389 21.45 -22.16 -3.81
C SER A 389 20.46 -21.41 -2.90
N SER A 390 20.09 -20.18 -3.27
CA SER A 390 19.26 -19.26 -2.46
C SER A 390 17.82 -19.73 -2.25
N ARG A 391 17.13 -19.26 -1.18
CA ARG A 391 15.68 -19.45 -0.99
C ARG A 391 14.80 -18.63 -1.94
N LEU A 392 15.39 -17.78 -2.78
CA LEU A 392 14.67 -17.04 -3.81
C LEU A 392 14.20 -17.98 -4.94
N ILE A 393 14.97 -19.04 -5.20
CA ILE A 393 14.65 -20.04 -6.22
C ILE A 393 13.90 -21.22 -5.57
N PRO A 394 12.74 -21.64 -6.10
CA PRO A 394 12.02 -22.80 -5.59
C PRO A 394 12.87 -24.07 -5.56
N ASP A 395 12.76 -24.88 -4.51
CA ASP A 395 13.56 -26.11 -4.35
C ASP A 395 13.38 -27.12 -5.49
N THR A 396 12.21 -27.12 -6.13
CA THR A 396 11.95 -27.91 -7.34
C THR A 396 12.93 -27.54 -8.45
N ASN A 397 13.17 -26.25 -8.68
CA ASN A 397 14.04 -25.76 -9.73
C ASN A 397 15.51 -26.08 -9.42
N LYS A 398 15.89 -26.04 -8.13
CA LYS A 398 17.23 -26.46 -7.67
C LYS A 398 17.50 -27.93 -7.95
N LYS A 399 16.52 -28.81 -7.67
CA LYS A 399 16.63 -30.24 -7.96
C LYS A 399 16.78 -30.50 -9.46
N THR A 400 15.95 -29.83 -10.26
CA THR A 400 16.03 -29.89 -11.72
C THR A 400 17.42 -29.46 -12.22
N TYR A 401 18.00 -28.39 -11.66
CA TYR A 401 19.36 -27.95 -11.95
C TYR A 401 20.42 -29.01 -11.62
N GLN A 402 20.35 -29.58 -10.42
CA GLN A 402 21.28 -30.62 -9.98
C GLN A 402 21.21 -31.86 -10.88
N GLU A 403 20.01 -32.21 -11.36
CA GLU A 403 19.80 -33.31 -12.29
C GLU A 403 20.45 -33.04 -13.67
N ILE A 404 20.34 -31.81 -14.18
CA ILE A 404 21.01 -31.37 -15.41
C ILE A 404 22.54 -31.48 -15.26
N GLN A 405 23.09 -31.01 -14.14
CA GLN A 405 24.53 -31.09 -13.85
C GLN A 405 25.01 -32.54 -13.75
N ARG A 406 24.21 -33.41 -13.13
CA ARG A 406 24.51 -34.84 -13.05
C ARG A 406 24.52 -35.50 -14.42
N ASN A 407 23.49 -35.23 -15.23
CA ASN A 407 23.38 -35.77 -16.58
C ASN A 407 24.53 -35.31 -17.49
N LYS A 408 25.02 -34.08 -17.33
CA LYS A 408 26.24 -33.58 -18.00
C LYS A 408 27.44 -34.46 -17.70
N GLY A 409 27.68 -34.73 -16.41
CA GLY A 409 28.78 -35.57 -15.95
C GLY A 409 28.66 -37.00 -16.47
N ASP A 410 27.44 -37.56 -16.47
CA ASP A 410 27.18 -38.91 -16.96
C ASP A 410 27.45 -39.04 -18.47
N ILE A 411 27.04 -38.07 -19.30
CA ILE A 411 27.35 -38.04 -20.75
C ILE A 411 28.86 -38.00 -20.99
N GLN A 412 29.60 -37.16 -20.26
CA GLN A 412 31.05 -37.08 -20.36
C GLN A 412 31.72 -38.40 -20.00
N LEU A 413 31.27 -39.03 -18.92
CA LEU A 413 31.82 -40.30 -18.43
C LEU A 413 31.54 -41.45 -19.41
N ILE A 414 30.33 -41.49 -19.99
CA ILE A 414 29.97 -42.45 -21.04
C ILE A 414 30.86 -42.28 -22.27
N SER A 415 31.09 -41.04 -22.70
CA SER A 415 31.92 -40.77 -23.85
C SER A 415 33.39 -41.14 -23.61
N ILE A 416 33.95 -40.81 -22.44
CA ILE A 416 35.32 -41.23 -22.06
C ILE A 416 35.44 -42.76 -22.05
N ASN A 417 34.48 -43.47 -21.46
CA ASN A 417 34.45 -44.93 -21.47
C ASN A 417 34.36 -45.48 -22.91
N GLY A 418 33.58 -44.82 -23.77
CA GLY A 418 33.49 -45.12 -25.19
C GLY A 418 34.83 -44.95 -25.93
N ILE A 419 35.55 -43.85 -25.67
CA ILE A 419 36.88 -43.58 -26.24
C ILE A 419 37.91 -44.60 -25.76
N ILE A 420 37.88 -44.98 -24.48
CA ILE A 420 38.77 -46.02 -23.93
C ILE A 420 38.50 -47.37 -24.61
N LEU A 421 37.23 -47.76 -24.75
CA LEU A 421 36.82 -48.99 -25.43
C LEU A 421 37.22 -48.96 -26.92
N ALA A 422 37.04 -47.82 -27.59
CA ALA A 422 37.46 -47.60 -28.96
C ALA A 422 38.98 -47.71 -29.13
N THR A 423 39.76 -47.26 -28.15
CA THR A 423 41.22 -47.39 -28.17
C THR A 423 41.67 -48.84 -27.98
N ASP A 424 40.98 -49.62 -27.12
CA ASP A 424 41.22 -51.05 -26.92
C ASP A 424 40.93 -51.90 -28.17
N LEU A 425 40.06 -51.42 -29.07
CA LEU A 425 39.75 -52.03 -30.38
C LEU A 425 40.82 -51.75 -31.47
N GLY A 426 41.89 -51.00 -31.15
CA GLY A 426 42.99 -50.73 -32.07
C GLY A 426 42.60 -49.95 -33.33
N LYS A 427 43.20 -50.27 -34.49
CA LYS A 427 42.94 -49.57 -35.78
C LYS A 427 41.48 -49.64 -36.25
N ALA A 428 40.72 -50.64 -35.78
CA ALA A 428 39.30 -50.77 -36.07
C ALA A 428 38.50 -49.73 -35.27
N GLY A 429 38.86 -49.56 -33.99
CA GLY A 429 38.19 -48.69 -33.05
C GLY A 429 38.40 -47.18 -33.23
N THR A 430 39.45 -46.75 -33.94
CA THR A 430 39.67 -45.33 -34.28
C THR A 430 38.49 -44.67 -35.03
N SER A 431 37.63 -45.46 -35.65
CA SER A 431 36.41 -44.97 -36.31
C SER A 431 35.28 -44.56 -35.35
N PHE A 432 35.32 -44.96 -34.07
CA PHE A 432 34.33 -44.57 -33.06
C PHE A 432 34.70 -43.30 -32.30
N ILE A 433 35.98 -42.92 -32.26
CA ILE A 433 36.44 -41.72 -31.53
C ILE A 433 35.67 -40.46 -31.98
N PRO A 434 35.48 -40.20 -33.30
CA PRO A 434 34.71 -39.04 -33.75
C PRO A 434 33.24 -39.06 -33.30
N ILE A 435 32.63 -40.25 -33.18
CA ILE A 435 31.22 -40.40 -32.76
C ILE A 435 31.09 -40.01 -31.29
N PHE A 436 31.99 -40.50 -30.43
CA PHE A 436 32.01 -40.16 -29.01
C PHE A 436 32.37 -38.69 -28.78
N ASP A 437 33.31 -38.12 -29.54
CA ASP A 437 33.62 -36.69 -29.50
C ASP A 437 32.41 -35.84 -29.89
N GLN A 438 31.66 -36.25 -30.90
CA GLN A 438 30.43 -35.56 -31.32
C GLN A 438 29.35 -35.62 -30.23
N ILE A 439 29.16 -36.78 -29.59
CA ILE A 439 28.24 -36.93 -28.44
C ILE A 439 28.65 -35.99 -27.29
N THR A 440 29.94 -35.94 -26.93
CA THR A 440 30.44 -35.04 -25.89
C THR A 440 30.22 -33.59 -26.25
N THR A 441 30.51 -33.21 -27.50
CA THR A 441 30.40 -31.84 -27.98
C THR A 441 28.95 -31.37 -27.97
N THR A 442 28.03 -32.19 -28.49
CA THR A 442 26.59 -31.90 -28.48
C THR A 442 26.06 -31.86 -27.05
N GLY A 443 26.40 -32.82 -26.18
CA GLY A 443 25.97 -32.83 -24.78
C GLY A 443 26.47 -31.62 -23.97
N ASN A 444 27.73 -31.22 -24.16
CA ASN A 444 28.31 -30.04 -23.53
C ASN A 444 27.66 -28.75 -24.04
N SER A 445 27.44 -28.61 -25.35
CA SER A 445 26.80 -27.45 -25.97
C SER A 445 25.37 -27.27 -25.45
N THR A 446 24.57 -28.34 -25.46
CA THR A 446 23.19 -28.31 -24.96
C THR A 446 23.14 -27.97 -23.47
N THR A 447 23.97 -28.63 -22.65
CA THR A 447 23.93 -28.38 -21.21
C THR A 447 24.45 -26.98 -20.88
N GLY A 448 25.45 -26.47 -21.62
CA GLY A 448 25.91 -25.09 -21.51
C GLY A 448 24.80 -24.09 -21.83
N LYS A 449 24.02 -24.31 -22.90
CA LYS A 449 22.87 -23.44 -23.23
C LYS A 449 21.79 -23.48 -22.15
N MET A 450 21.57 -24.65 -21.57
CA MET A 450 20.64 -24.81 -20.45
C MET A 450 21.13 -24.05 -19.21
N GLU A 451 22.42 -24.11 -18.90
CA GLU A 451 23.07 -23.34 -17.82
C GLU A 451 22.95 -21.82 -18.03
N GLU A 452 23.13 -21.33 -19.26
CA GLU A 452 22.95 -19.92 -19.62
C GLU A 452 21.50 -19.47 -19.34
N LEU A 453 20.51 -20.24 -19.84
CA LEU A 453 19.09 -19.93 -19.60
C LEU A 453 18.76 -19.93 -18.11
N LEU A 454 19.30 -20.89 -17.36
CA LEU A 454 19.16 -20.96 -15.90
C LEU A 454 19.70 -19.72 -15.20
N ALA A 455 20.86 -19.24 -15.62
CA ALA A 455 21.47 -18.02 -15.07
C ALA A 455 20.61 -16.78 -15.39
N GLU A 456 20.19 -16.63 -16.66
CA GLU A 456 19.30 -15.55 -17.11
C GLU A 456 17.98 -15.55 -16.30
N MET A 457 17.36 -16.71 -16.19
CA MET A 457 16.10 -16.91 -15.47
C MET A 457 16.21 -16.63 -13.97
N SER A 458 17.33 -16.97 -13.36
CA SER A 458 17.58 -16.65 -11.95
C SER A 458 17.73 -15.15 -11.77
N SER A 459 18.43 -14.48 -12.70
CA SER A 459 18.54 -13.02 -12.72
C SER A 459 17.18 -12.34 -12.87
N ASP A 460 16.34 -12.81 -13.78
CA ASP A 460 14.96 -12.32 -13.94
C ASP A 460 14.17 -12.46 -12.63
N MET A 461 14.27 -13.60 -11.96
CA MET A 461 13.58 -13.84 -10.68
C MET A 461 14.10 -12.91 -9.58
N LEU A 462 15.42 -12.70 -9.50
CA LEU A 462 16.02 -11.76 -8.56
C LEU A 462 15.47 -10.35 -8.80
N GLN A 463 15.45 -9.90 -10.06
CA GLN A 463 14.95 -8.58 -10.41
C GLN A 463 13.45 -8.41 -10.13
N GLN A 464 12.64 -9.45 -10.37
CA GLN A 464 11.23 -9.43 -9.98
C GLN A 464 11.06 -9.29 -8.47
N ASN A 465 11.87 -9.99 -7.67
CA ASN A 465 11.85 -9.85 -6.21
C ASN A 465 12.32 -8.45 -5.79
N LEU A 466 13.37 -7.91 -6.39
CA LEU A 466 13.86 -6.55 -6.12
C LEU A 466 12.79 -5.49 -6.43
N LYS A 467 12.13 -5.60 -7.59
CA LYS A 467 11.04 -4.68 -7.95
C LYS A 467 9.82 -4.84 -7.04
N ALA A 468 9.53 -6.07 -6.60
CA ALA A 468 8.49 -6.31 -5.60
C ALA A 468 8.81 -5.60 -4.27
N LEU A 469 10.05 -5.74 -3.77
CA LEU A 469 10.49 -5.06 -2.54
C LEU A 469 10.49 -3.53 -2.69
N GLU A 470 10.89 -3.00 -3.84
CA GLU A 470 10.80 -1.58 -4.15
C GLU A 470 9.34 -1.10 -4.08
N ASN A 471 8.42 -1.82 -4.73
CA ASN A 471 6.99 -1.52 -4.66
C ASN A 471 6.47 -1.61 -3.21
N TYR A 472 6.89 -2.60 -2.43
CA TYR A 472 6.49 -2.72 -1.02
C TYR A 472 7.03 -1.57 -0.17
N SER A 473 8.27 -1.14 -0.39
CA SER A 473 8.84 0.02 0.30
C SER A 473 8.13 1.32 -0.06
N LYS A 474 7.78 1.50 -1.34
CA LYS A 474 7.00 2.64 -1.80
C LYS A 474 5.60 2.66 -1.18
N GLN A 475 4.94 1.50 -1.15
CA GLN A 475 3.65 1.34 -0.48
C GLN A 475 3.72 1.71 1.01
N ALA A 476 4.76 1.25 1.71
CA ALA A 476 4.96 1.58 3.11
C ALA A 476 5.15 3.09 3.33
N ILE A 477 5.98 3.78 2.54
CA ILE A 477 6.22 5.21 2.74
C ILE A 477 4.99 6.06 2.38
N ASP A 478 4.30 5.75 1.28
CA ASP A 478 3.11 6.48 0.87
C ASP A 478 1.95 6.31 1.88
N LEU A 479 1.83 5.13 2.50
CA LEU A 479 0.83 4.87 3.55
C LEU A 479 1.07 5.73 4.80
N ILE A 480 2.32 5.85 5.25
CA ILE A 480 2.63 6.63 6.44
C ILE A 480 2.53 8.14 6.15
N ASP A 481 2.98 8.62 4.99
CA ASP A 481 2.87 10.03 4.60
C ASP A 481 1.41 10.51 4.59
N ARG A 482 0.48 9.67 4.12
CA ARG A 482 -0.97 9.96 4.18
C ARG A 482 -1.49 10.07 5.59
N ASN A 483 -1.13 9.12 6.45
CA ASN A 483 -1.52 9.16 7.85
C ASN A 483 -0.99 10.45 8.51
N LEU A 484 0.28 10.76 8.29
CA LEU A 484 0.91 11.96 8.84
C LEU A 484 0.34 13.28 8.28
N PHE A 485 -0.14 13.29 7.03
CA PHE A 485 -0.86 14.42 6.47
C PHE A 485 -2.14 14.71 7.25
N GLU A 486 -2.94 13.68 7.56
CA GLU A 486 -4.17 13.84 8.36
C GLU A 486 -3.85 14.34 9.76
N ARG A 487 -2.82 13.79 10.41
CA ARG A 487 -2.36 14.25 11.73
C ARG A 487 -1.86 15.70 11.72
N ALA A 488 -1.23 16.12 10.63
CA ALA A 488 -0.86 17.52 10.43
C ALA A 488 -2.10 18.41 10.29
N ALA A 489 -3.17 17.93 9.66
CA ALA A 489 -4.44 18.66 9.58
C ALA A 489 -5.14 18.76 10.94
N ASP A 490 -5.14 17.66 11.69
CA ASP A 490 -5.72 17.57 13.04
C ASP A 490 -5.12 18.62 13.98
N VAL A 491 -3.79 18.72 14.03
CA VAL A 491 -3.13 19.68 14.94
C VAL A 491 -3.40 21.14 14.57
N ARG A 492 -3.49 21.46 13.27
CA ARG A 492 -3.82 22.80 12.77
C ARG A 492 -5.27 23.17 13.07
N TRP A 493 -6.18 22.22 12.97
CA TRP A 493 -7.59 22.44 13.26
C TRP A 493 -7.84 22.57 14.76
N TRP A 494 -7.40 21.59 15.54
CA TRP A 494 -7.66 21.54 16.98
C TRP A 494 -7.00 22.68 17.75
N SER A 495 -5.86 23.21 17.30
CA SER A 495 -5.24 24.38 17.95
C SER A 495 -6.12 25.63 17.94
N THR A 496 -7.15 25.67 17.08
CA THR A 496 -8.10 26.79 16.98
C THR A 496 -9.39 26.57 17.79
N ASP A 497 -9.52 25.47 18.54
CA ASP A 497 -10.72 25.18 19.35
C ASP A 497 -10.92 26.25 20.43
N HIS A 498 -12.18 26.69 20.55
CA HIS A 498 -12.61 27.70 21.52
C HIS A 498 -12.22 27.38 22.97
N ALA A 499 -12.35 26.11 23.38
CA ALA A 499 -12.00 25.70 24.74
C ALA A 499 -10.51 25.89 25.04
N PHE A 500 -9.64 25.82 24.03
CA PHE A 500 -8.19 25.85 24.24
C PHE A 500 -7.66 27.28 24.36
N TRP A 501 -7.98 28.16 23.41
CA TRP A 501 -7.52 29.55 23.50
C TRP A 501 -8.20 30.29 24.64
N GLN A 502 -9.47 30.01 24.95
CA GLN A 502 -10.14 30.63 26.09
C GLN A 502 -9.50 30.22 27.42
N ALA A 503 -9.12 28.95 27.58
CA ALA A 503 -8.42 28.49 28.77
C ALA A 503 -7.05 29.15 28.95
N LEU A 504 -6.35 29.46 27.84
CA LEU A 504 -5.06 30.13 27.87
C LEU A 504 -5.18 31.65 28.10
N GLN A 505 -6.22 32.31 27.56
CA GLN A 505 -6.50 33.72 27.84
C GLN A 505 -6.97 33.94 29.28
N ASP A 506 -8.00 33.19 29.68
CA ASP A 506 -8.62 33.23 30.99
C ASP A 506 -8.17 32.01 31.78
N SER A 507 -6.98 32.10 32.38
CA SER A 507 -6.30 31.03 33.13
C SER A 507 -6.99 30.62 34.43
N ASN A 508 -8.26 30.19 34.35
CA ASN A 508 -9.07 29.69 35.44
C ASN A 508 -9.10 28.15 35.44
N THR A 509 -9.22 27.55 36.62
CA THR A 509 -9.25 26.09 36.79
C THR A 509 -10.44 25.46 36.06
N GLU A 510 -11.60 26.14 36.05
CA GLU A 510 -12.80 25.67 35.36
C GLU A 510 -12.60 25.59 33.84
N ASN A 511 -11.92 26.59 33.24
CA ASN A 511 -11.62 26.58 31.81
C ASN A 511 -10.59 25.50 31.45
N PHE A 512 -9.59 25.25 32.31
CA PHE A 512 -8.65 24.14 32.10
C PHE A 512 -9.32 22.76 32.23
N ASP A 513 -10.27 22.62 33.14
CA ASP A 513 -11.06 21.38 33.26
C ASP A 513 -11.94 21.17 32.02
N GLU A 514 -12.53 22.23 31.47
CA GLU A 514 -13.30 22.16 30.22
C GLU A 514 -12.43 21.82 29.01
N ALA A 515 -11.25 22.44 28.88
CA ALA A 515 -10.27 22.09 27.87
C ALA A 515 -9.83 20.62 27.99
N SER A 516 -9.63 20.12 29.22
CA SER A 516 -9.26 18.71 29.46
C SER A 516 -10.38 17.74 29.05
N LYS A 517 -11.65 18.07 29.34
CA LYS A 517 -12.80 17.28 28.87
C LYS A 517 -12.87 17.25 27.35
N ARG A 518 -12.72 18.41 26.70
CA ARG A 518 -12.68 18.53 25.24
C ARG A 518 -11.58 17.66 24.63
N LEU A 519 -10.35 17.74 25.15
CA LEU A 519 -9.25 16.85 24.73
C LEU A 519 -9.55 15.36 24.97
N GLY A 520 -10.24 15.03 26.07
CA GLY A 520 -10.67 13.66 26.38
C GLY A 520 -11.65 13.10 25.35
N ILE A 521 -12.62 13.90 24.89
CA ILE A 521 -13.58 13.52 23.85
C ILE A 521 -12.86 13.31 22.50
N ILE A 522 -11.94 14.21 22.16
CA ILE A 522 -11.10 14.07 20.95
C ILE A 522 -10.31 12.76 21.03
N ASN A 523 -9.59 12.51 22.13
CA ASN A 523 -8.79 11.29 22.28
C ASN A 523 -9.65 10.03 22.21
N ALA A 524 -10.82 10.01 22.84
CA ALA A 524 -11.73 8.86 22.80
C ALA A 524 -12.27 8.54 21.39
N SER A 525 -12.27 9.53 20.49
CA SER A 525 -12.74 9.37 19.11
C SER A 525 -11.68 8.79 18.16
N TYR A 526 -10.40 8.82 18.55
CA TYR A 526 -9.29 8.34 17.73
C TYR A 526 -8.37 7.42 18.56
N THR A 527 -8.38 6.13 18.23
CA THR A 527 -7.63 5.10 18.99
C THR A 527 -6.11 5.21 18.86
N MET A 528 -5.60 6.05 17.95
CA MET A 528 -4.17 6.20 17.64
C MET A 528 -3.43 7.20 18.55
N TYR A 529 -4.15 7.99 19.37
CA TYR A 529 -3.51 8.98 20.24
C TYR A 529 -3.26 8.43 21.63
N ARG A 530 -2.03 8.64 22.12
CA ARG A 530 -1.68 8.25 23.47
C ARG A 530 -2.09 9.33 24.47
N ASP A 531 -1.80 10.60 24.19
CA ASP A 531 -2.29 11.74 24.95
C ASP A 531 -2.33 13.01 24.07
N LEU A 532 -3.10 13.99 24.50
CA LEU A 532 -3.14 15.34 23.92
C LEU A 532 -2.96 16.32 25.08
N VAL A 533 -2.09 17.31 24.91
CA VAL A 533 -1.76 18.25 25.98
C VAL A 533 -1.78 19.69 25.49
N ILE A 534 -2.10 20.60 26.40
CA ILE A 534 -1.97 22.04 26.17
C ILE A 534 -0.91 22.58 27.12
N ALA A 535 0.09 23.25 26.57
CA ALA A 535 1.13 23.93 27.32
C ALA A 535 0.97 25.46 27.26
N ASP A 536 1.18 26.14 28.38
CA ASP A 536 1.20 27.60 28.45
C ASP A 536 2.50 28.19 27.85
N LEU A 537 2.60 29.52 27.79
CA LEU A 537 3.80 30.23 27.31
C LEU A 537 5.09 29.91 28.08
N ASN A 538 4.99 29.38 29.29
CA ASN A 538 6.14 29.02 30.13
C ASN A 538 6.56 27.56 29.97
N GLY A 539 5.86 26.79 29.13
CA GLY A 539 6.08 25.36 28.93
C GLY A 539 5.44 24.49 30.01
N ARG A 540 4.50 25.00 30.80
CA ARG A 540 3.76 24.20 31.79
C ARG A 540 2.53 23.59 31.15
N ILE A 541 2.33 22.29 31.36
CA ILE A 541 1.12 21.60 30.88
C ILE A 541 -0.07 22.00 31.78
N VAL A 542 -1.08 22.62 31.17
CA VAL A 542 -2.27 23.16 31.87
C VAL A 542 -3.50 22.26 31.72
N ALA A 543 -3.61 21.55 30.60
CA ALA A 543 -4.70 20.61 30.32
C ALA A 543 -4.16 19.39 29.56
N ASN A 544 -4.81 18.25 29.74
CA ASN A 544 -4.48 17.01 29.05
C ASN A 544 -5.71 16.12 28.87
N SER A 545 -5.68 15.19 27.93
CA SER A 545 -6.82 14.31 27.62
C SER A 545 -7.01 13.18 28.64
N LYS A 546 -5.94 12.53 29.09
CA LYS A 546 -6.00 11.40 30.04
C LYS A 546 -5.90 11.87 31.49
N SER A 547 -6.99 11.78 32.23
CA SER A 547 -7.06 12.19 33.64
C SER A 547 -6.01 11.47 34.52
N GLU A 548 -5.64 10.24 34.19
CA GLU A 548 -4.62 9.44 34.89
C GLU A 548 -3.22 10.06 34.84
N ASN A 549 -2.87 10.73 33.73
CA ASN A 549 -1.56 11.36 33.53
C ASN A 549 -1.47 12.77 34.13
N ARG A 550 -2.58 13.32 34.61
CA ARG A 550 -2.72 14.74 34.99
C ARG A 550 -1.71 15.16 36.07
N ASP A 551 -1.48 14.31 37.08
CA ASP A 551 -0.56 14.60 38.19
C ASP A 551 0.93 14.48 37.83
N LYS A 552 1.24 13.65 36.83
CA LYS A 552 2.59 13.49 36.25
C LYS A 552 2.90 14.71 35.37
N LEU A 553 2.02 15.02 34.42
CA LEU A 553 2.22 16.06 33.41
C LEU A 553 2.20 17.47 33.99
N LYS A 554 1.39 17.76 35.02
CA LYS A 554 1.38 19.08 35.70
C LYS A 554 2.72 19.49 36.33
N ARG A 555 3.60 18.52 36.62
CA ARG A 555 4.93 18.79 37.22
C ARG A 555 6.03 18.92 36.18
N LEU A 556 5.75 18.59 34.93
CA LEU A 556 6.71 18.64 33.84
C LEU A 556 6.72 20.03 33.20
N ASN A 557 7.90 20.44 32.75
CA ASN A 557 8.09 21.64 31.95
C ASN A 557 8.65 21.21 30.59
N VAL A 558 7.96 21.58 29.52
CA VAL A 558 8.30 21.23 28.14
C VAL A 558 8.98 22.37 27.38
N SER A 559 9.39 23.46 28.06
CA SER A 559 10.02 24.63 27.43
C SER A 559 11.27 24.33 26.60
N GLU A 560 11.98 23.27 26.96
CA GLU A 560 13.21 22.83 26.30
C GLU A 560 12.94 21.86 25.14
N GLN A 561 11.73 21.32 25.02
CA GLN A 561 11.37 20.37 23.97
C GLN A 561 11.29 21.05 22.61
N SER A 562 11.69 20.34 21.56
CA SER A 562 11.75 20.89 20.19
C SER A 562 10.35 21.26 19.69
N TRP A 563 9.37 20.37 19.89
CA TRP A 563 7.98 20.64 19.50
C TRP A 563 7.43 21.91 20.16
N PHE A 564 7.69 22.14 21.44
CA PHE A 564 7.18 23.32 22.14
C PHE A 564 7.80 24.61 21.59
N ARG A 565 9.11 24.62 21.34
CA ARG A 565 9.81 25.78 20.77
C ARG A 565 9.33 26.12 19.37
N GLN A 566 9.09 25.11 18.54
CA GLN A 566 8.48 25.27 17.22
C GLN A 566 7.05 25.81 17.35
N GLY A 567 6.24 25.21 18.24
CA GLY A 567 4.85 25.57 18.47
C GLY A 567 4.63 27.02 18.90
N ILE A 568 5.51 27.57 19.76
CA ILE A 568 5.45 28.99 20.16
C ILE A 568 5.77 29.95 19.01
N GLN A 569 6.61 29.53 18.05
CA GLN A 569 6.99 30.35 16.91
C GLN A 569 5.92 30.40 15.83
N ILE A 570 4.92 29.51 15.88
CA ILE A 570 3.79 29.49 14.96
C ILE A 570 2.99 30.78 15.12
N SER A 571 2.81 31.46 13.99
CA SER A 571 2.09 32.74 13.92
C SER A 571 0.82 32.66 13.06
N ARG A 572 0.66 31.56 12.33
CA ARG A 572 -0.47 31.30 11.44
C ARG A 572 -1.05 29.93 11.74
N SER A 573 -2.37 29.79 11.77
CA SER A 573 -3.04 28.51 12.08
C SER A 573 -2.77 27.38 11.07
N VAL A 574 -2.27 27.74 9.88
CA VAL A 574 -1.86 26.79 8.84
C VAL A 574 -0.47 26.19 9.07
N GLU A 575 0.32 26.75 9.98
CA GLU A 575 1.65 26.25 10.33
C GLU A 575 1.55 25.18 11.43
N PHE A 576 2.45 24.21 11.39
CA PHE A 576 2.58 23.17 12.40
C PHE A 576 4.07 22.87 12.63
N GLY A 577 4.39 22.31 13.78
CA GLY A 577 5.72 21.81 14.11
C GLY A 577 5.66 20.31 14.35
N VAL A 578 6.79 19.64 14.13
CA VAL A 578 6.93 18.20 14.36
C VAL A 578 8.22 17.95 15.12
N GLN A 579 8.13 17.08 16.12
CA GLN A 579 9.28 16.42 16.70
C GLN A 579 9.24 14.97 16.26
N ASP A 580 10.27 14.60 15.50
CA ASP A 580 10.50 13.25 14.98
C ASP A 580 10.53 12.19 16.10
N VAL A 581 10.40 10.93 15.72
CA VAL A 581 10.29 9.79 16.64
C VAL A 581 11.48 9.78 17.60
N CYS A 582 11.17 9.91 18.89
CA CYS A 582 12.17 9.94 19.93
C CYS A 582 11.66 9.37 21.25
N ASN A 583 12.60 9.02 22.13
CA ASN A 583 12.30 8.67 23.50
C ASN A 583 11.64 9.87 24.18
N SER A 584 10.46 9.65 24.74
CA SER A 584 9.70 10.69 25.41
C SER A 584 9.54 10.37 26.88
N ASP A 585 10.26 11.11 27.74
CA ASP A 585 10.11 11.05 29.19
C ASP A 585 8.67 11.42 29.64
N LEU A 586 7.94 12.17 28.80
CA LEU A 586 6.53 12.51 29.03
C LEU A 586 5.65 11.26 29.01
N GLU A 587 5.90 10.35 28.07
CA GLU A 587 5.12 9.13 27.88
C GLU A 587 5.72 7.90 28.59
N ASN A 588 7.00 7.97 28.99
CA ASN A 588 7.82 6.81 29.41
C ASN A 588 7.99 5.76 28.31
N GLU A 589 8.02 6.18 27.05
CA GLU A 589 8.07 5.29 25.90
C GLU A 589 9.27 5.63 25.00
N GLU A 590 9.80 4.60 24.35
CA GLU A 590 11.01 4.71 23.50
C GLU A 590 10.70 5.27 22.10
N THR A 591 9.44 5.22 21.67
CA THR A 591 9.02 5.79 20.38
C THR A 591 7.76 6.63 20.53
N SER A 592 7.94 7.95 20.55
CA SER A 592 6.86 8.93 20.52
C SER A 592 7.10 9.90 19.36
N LEU A 593 6.08 10.03 18.51
CA LEU A 593 6.00 11.08 17.51
C LEU A 593 5.13 12.20 18.08
N ILE A 594 5.56 13.46 17.95
CA ILE A 594 4.83 14.59 18.54
C ILE A 594 4.59 15.66 17.48
N TYR A 595 3.32 15.98 17.25
CA TYR A 595 2.92 17.12 16.44
C TYR A 595 2.49 18.25 17.35
N CYS A 596 2.76 19.47 16.92
CA CYS A 596 2.36 20.65 17.67
C CYS A 596 1.77 21.76 16.81
N GLY A 597 0.80 22.46 17.39
CA GLY A 597 0.15 23.62 16.80
C GLY A 597 0.16 24.78 17.79
N GLY A 598 0.35 26.00 17.29
CA GLY A 598 0.24 27.21 18.09
C GLY A 598 -1.22 27.53 18.38
N VAL A 599 -1.59 27.68 19.66
CA VAL A 599 -2.93 28.13 20.03
C VAL A 599 -2.93 29.66 19.99
N LEU A 600 -3.53 30.23 18.96
CA LEU A 600 -3.51 31.67 18.70
C LEU A 600 -4.61 32.42 19.46
N GLU A 601 -4.38 33.70 19.72
CA GLU A 601 -5.34 34.60 20.37
C GLU A 601 -6.70 34.63 19.65
N ASP A 602 -7.79 34.52 20.41
CA ASP A 602 -9.19 34.43 19.94
C ASP A 602 -9.46 33.36 18.86
N GLY A 603 -8.57 32.37 18.71
CA GLY A 603 -8.63 31.39 17.63
C GLY A 603 -8.50 32.00 16.23
N GLN A 604 -7.84 33.17 16.11
CA GLN A 604 -7.64 33.84 14.82
C GLN A 604 -6.70 33.03 13.91
N ARG A 605 -6.83 33.23 12.60
CA ARG A 605 -5.96 32.60 11.58
C ARG A 605 -4.51 33.06 11.68
N GLU A 606 -4.30 34.29 12.14
CA GLU A 606 -2.98 34.89 12.32
C GLU A 606 -2.97 35.68 13.62
N GLY A 607 -1.92 35.54 14.42
CA GLY A 607 -1.86 36.18 15.71
C GLY A 607 -0.69 35.71 16.55
N LYS A 608 -0.68 36.15 17.80
CA LYS A 608 0.31 35.69 18.78
C LYS A 608 -0.14 34.37 19.39
N ALA A 609 0.76 33.39 19.45
CA ALA A 609 0.52 32.17 20.22
C ALA A 609 0.38 32.49 21.71
N LEU A 610 -0.67 31.97 22.33
CA LEU A 610 -0.94 32.00 23.77
C LEU A 610 -0.44 30.73 24.48
N GLY A 611 -0.14 29.69 23.71
CA GLY A 611 0.32 28.40 24.17
C GLY A 611 0.46 27.44 22.99
N VAL A 612 0.71 26.17 23.30
CA VAL A 612 0.97 25.13 22.30
C VAL A 612 0.11 23.91 22.59
N LEU A 613 -0.58 23.41 21.56
CA LEU A 613 -1.21 22.10 21.56
C LEU A 613 -0.16 21.07 21.11
N GLY A 614 0.04 20.02 21.90
CA GLY A 614 0.88 18.87 21.55
C GLY A 614 0.04 17.60 21.47
N ILE A 615 0.14 16.88 20.35
CA ILE A 615 -0.51 15.59 20.13
C ILE A 615 0.58 14.52 20.15
N PHE A 616 0.43 13.53 21.03
CA PHE A 616 1.36 12.41 21.16
C PHE A 616 0.76 11.16 20.54
N PHE A 617 1.43 10.64 19.51
CA PHE A 617 0.97 9.49 18.75
C PHE A 617 1.54 8.21 19.31
N ASP A 618 0.71 7.17 19.30
CA ASP A 618 1.17 5.81 19.51
C ASP A 618 1.84 5.30 18.22
N TRP A 619 3.14 5.56 18.11
CA TRP A 619 3.92 5.28 16.92
C TRP A 619 3.93 3.79 16.55
N GLU A 620 4.04 2.89 17.54
CA GLU A 620 4.08 1.44 17.28
C GLU A 620 2.73 0.93 16.76
N ASN A 621 1.63 1.31 17.41
CA ASN A 621 0.29 0.90 17.00
C ASN A 621 -0.08 1.40 15.60
N LEU A 622 0.43 2.57 15.20
CA LEU A 622 0.23 3.10 13.85
C LEU A 622 1.04 2.35 12.79
N VAL A 623 2.31 2.06 13.09
CA VAL A 623 3.30 1.72 12.06
C VAL A 623 3.48 0.22 11.87
N VAL A 624 3.41 -0.57 12.93
CA VAL A 624 3.60 -2.03 12.86
C VAL A 624 2.60 -2.68 11.89
N PRO A 625 1.29 -2.35 11.91
CA PRO A 625 0.34 -2.93 10.94
C PRO A 625 0.63 -2.53 9.48
N ILE A 626 1.14 -1.31 9.25
CA ILE A 626 1.52 -0.86 7.91
C ILE A 626 2.70 -1.69 7.40
N LEU A 627 3.74 -1.83 8.22
CA LEU A 627 4.93 -2.60 7.87
C LEU A 627 4.60 -4.09 7.65
N ASP A 628 3.79 -4.71 8.52
CA ASP A 628 3.39 -6.13 8.38
C ASP A 628 2.57 -6.39 7.10
N GLY A 629 1.74 -5.42 6.71
CA GLY A 629 0.99 -5.45 5.45
C GLY A 629 1.88 -5.36 4.21
N CYS A 630 3.04 -4.72 4.31
CA CYS A 630 4.03 -4.58 3.24
C CYS A 630 5.11 -5.67 3.24
N LEU A 631 5.04 -6.68 4.11
CA LEU A 631 5.99 -7.78 4.10
C LEU A 631 5.79 -8.71 2.90
N PRO A 632 6.87 -9.25 2.32
CA PRO A 632 6.77 -10.23 1.25
C PRO A 632 6.12 -11.52 1.77
N ARG A 633 5.09 -12.00 1.08
CA ARG A 633 4.36 -13.24 1.42
C ARG A 633 4.46 -14.29 0.31
N ILE A 634 4.66 -15.54 0.71
CA ILE A 634 4.58 -16.72 -0.15
C ILE A 634 3.49 -17.62 0.42
N ASN A 635 2.50 -17.99 -0.40
CA ASN A 635 1.36 -18.81 0.02
C ASN A 635 0.59 -18.25 1.24
N ASN A 636 0.50 -16.91 1.34
CA ASN A 636 -0.13 -16.19 2.46
C ASN A 636 0.65 -16.18 3.79
N GLU A 637 1.85 -16.76 3.81
CA GLU A 637 2.76 -16.71 4.96
C GLU A 637 3.87 -15.70 4.70
N VAL A 638 4.25 -14.94 5.74
CA VAL A 638 5.39 -14.03 5.70
C VAL A 638 6.65 -14.83 5.44
N VAL A 639 7.49 -14.36 4.52
CA VAL A 639 8.76 -15.02 4.21
C VAL A 639 9.65 -15.00 5.46
N ASP A 640 10.15 -16.18 5.85
CA ASP A 640 11.07 -16.34 6.97
C ASP A 640 12.29 -15.40 6.84
N GLY A 641 12.53 -14.60 7.89
CA GLY A 641 13.58 -13.58 7.95
C GLY A 641 13.34 -12.31 7.11
N GLY A 642 12.19 -12.19 6.45
CA GLY A 642 11.76 -10.94 5.81
C GLY A 642 11.42 -9.88 6.86
N ALA A 643 11.88 -8.66 6.65
CA ALA A 643 11.65 -7.55 7.57
C ALA A 643 11.34 -6.26 6.82
N ALA A 644 10.57 -5.38 7.45
CA ALA A 644 10.31 -4.04 6.97
C ALA A 644 10.59 -3.03 8.10
N PHE A 645 11.22 -1.90 7.78
CA PHE A 645 11.59 -0.90 8.75
C PHE A 645 11.66 0.51 8.13
N TYR A 646 11.45 1.52 8.96
CA TYR A 646 11.61 2.93 8.57
C TYR A 646 12.89 3.52 9.16
N VAL A 647 13.50 4.43 8.41
CA VAL A 647 14.70 5.15 8.79
C VAL A 647 14.44 6.66 8.69
N ASN A 648 14.85 7.41 9.72
CA ASN A 648 14.72 8.87 9.74
C ASN A 648 15.86 9.58 8.96
N SER A 649 15.82 10.91 8.91
CA SER A 649 16.83 11.75 8.24
C SER A 649 18.25 11.66 8.83
N LYS A 650 18.44 10.97 9.96
CA LYS A 650 19.73 10.74 10.62
C LYS A 650 20.27 9.33 10.42
N ASP A 651 19.63 8.54 9.56
CA ASP A 651 19.92 7.14 9.29
C ASP A 651 19.64 6.20 10.48
N GLU A 652 18.74 6.60 11.38
CA GLU A 652 18.35 5.80 12.56
C GLU A 652 17.02 5.09 12.32
N VAL A 653 16.94 3.81 12.72
CA VAL A 653 15.69 3.03 12.64
C VAL A 653 14.67 3.60 13.61
N ILE A 654 13.49 3.96 13.09
CA ILE A 654 12.39 4.49 13.91
C ILE A 654 11.26 3.48 14.13
N ALA A 655 11.14 2.46 13.27
CA ALA A 655 10.21 1.35 13.44
C ALA A 655 10.70 0.14 12.65
N THR A 656 10.36 -1.07 13.11
CA THR A 656 10.82 -2.33 12.54
C THR A 656 9.84 -3.46 12.82
N THR A 657 9.73 -4.43 11.92
CA THR A 657 9.05 -5.72 12.16
C THR A 657 9.98 -6.78 12.73
N ASP A 658 11.29 -6.54 12.72
CA ASP A 658 12.33 -7.46 13.20
C ASP A 658 13.33 -6.69 14.06
N ALA A 659 12.99 -6.56 15.34
CA ALA A 659 13.81 -5.84 16.33
C ALA A 659 15.12 -6.56 16.68
N ASP A 660 15.20 -7.88 16.44
CA ASP A 660 16.41 -8.67 16.73
C ASP A 660 17.53 -8.34 15.72
N ASN A 661 17.18 -8.14 14.45
CA ASN A 661 18.14 -7.79 13.40
C ASN A 661 18.28 -6.29 13.15
N PHE A 662 17.19 -5.53 13.31
CA PHE A 662 17.13 -4.09 13.02
C PHE A 662 16.53 -3.34 14.22
N ALA A 663 17.33 -3.15 15.27
CA ALA A 663 16.86 -2.52 16.51
C ALA A 663 16.51 -1.03 16.32
N ILE A 664 15.44 -0.58 17.00
CA ILE A 664 15.03 0.82 17.03
C ILE A 664 16.16 1.69 17.62
N GLY A 665 16.39 2.86 17.04
CA GLY A 665 17.46 3.80 17.40
C GLY A 665 18.85 3.40 16.91
N SER A 666 19.01 2.23 16.28
CA SER A 666 20.28 1.83 15.68
C SER A 666 20.49 2.47 14.30
N LYS A 667 21.75 2.72 13.93
CA LYS A 667 22.10 3.15 12.57
C LYS A 667 22.30 1.95 11.66
N VAL A 668 21.61 1.92 10.54
CA VAL A 668 21.71 0.80 9.59
C VAL A 668 22.79 1.10 8.55
N ASN A 669 23.74 0.18 8.38
CA ASN A 669 24.72 0.24 7.30
C ASN A 669 24.11 -0.31 6.01
N LEU A 670 23.35 0.53 5.31
CA LEU A 670 22.79 0.21 3.98
C LEU A 670 23.72 0.70 2.85
N PRO A 671 23.57 0.16 1.63
CA PRO A 671 24.26 0.69 0.45
C PRO A 671 23.95 2.17 0.23
N SER A 672 24.91 2.94 -0.29
CA SER A 672 24.73 4.38 -0.54
C SER A 672 23.59 4.68 -1.51
N GLU A 673 23.31 3.78 -2.44
CA GLU A 673 22.19 3.87 -3.40
C GLU A 673 20.82 3.75 -2.72
N ASN A 674 20.76 3.09 -1.56
CA ASN A 674 19.54 2.88 -0.78
C ASN A 674 19.36 3.93 0.34
N LEU A 675 20.42 4.69 0.68
CA LEU A 675 20.41 5.77 1.69
C LEU A 675 20.27 7.15 1.06
N ASN A 676 21.02 7.42 -0.02
CA ASN A 676 21.08 8.74 -0.64
C ASN A 676 20.03 8.90 -1.74
N LEU A 677 18.78 8.56 -1.42
CA LEU A 677 17.65 8.74 -2.33
C LEU A 677 17.23 10.21 -2.36
N GLU A 678 16.85 10.69 -3.53
CA GLU A 678 16.15 11.95 -3.70
C GLU A 678 14.65 11.79 -3.32
N THR A 679 13.95 12.90 -3.11
CA THR A 679 12.51 12.90 -2.77
C THR A 679 11.69 12.12 -3.79
N GLY A 680 10.96 11.09 -3.35
CA GLY A 680 10.16 10.20 -4.19
C GLY A 680 10.93 9.14 -4.97
N GLU A 681 12.27 9.12 -4.85
CA GLU A 681 13.09 8.10 -5.50
C GLU A 681 12.96 6.76 -4.78
N SER A 682 13.04 5.68 -5.55
CA SER A 682 13.07 4.31 -5.03
C SER A 682 14.25 3.57 -5.66
N ALA A 683 14.88 2.71 -4.88
CA ALA A 683 16.01 1.88 -5.33
C ALA A 683 15.90 0.48 -4.77
N SER A 684 16.50 -0.47 -5.47
CA SER A 684 16.60 -1.85 -5.00
C SER A 684 18.03 -2.35 -5.16
N GLY A 685 18.43 -3.28 -4.30
CA GLY A 685 19.81 -3.75 -4.28
C GLY A 685 20.01 -4.95 -3.38
N ILE A 686 21.28 -5.26 -3.14
CA ILE A 686 21.72 -6.36 -2.27
C ILE A 686 22.72 -5.83 -1.27
N PHE A 687 22.60 -6.28 -0.03
CA PHE A 687 23.54 -5.94 1.04
C PHE A 687 23.78 -7.12 1.97
N SER A 688 24.82 -7.03 2.79
CA SER A 688 25.14 -8.04 3.79
C SER A 688 25.05 -7.43 5.19
N ALA A 689 24.26 -8.05 6.07
CA ALA A 689 24.10 -7.66 7.46
C ALA A 689 23.96 -8.92 8.33
N ASN A 690 24.44 -8.86 9.57
CA ASN A 690 24.32 -9.96 10.55
C ASN A 690 24.78 -11.33 10.02
N ASP A 691 25.91 -11.36 9.29
CA ASP A 691 26.47 -12.54 8.61
C ASP A 691 25.55 -13.20 7.56
N ARG A 692 24.51 -12.50 7.11
CA ARG A 692 23.57 -12.93 6.05
C ARG A 692 23.55 -11.93 4.89
N LYS A 693 23.14 -12.42 3.70
CA LYS A 693 22.89 -11.58 2.52
C LYS A 693 21.39 -11.33 2.38
N TYR A 694 21.02 -10.08 2.12
CA TYR A 694 19.66 -9.64 1.93
C TYR A 694 19.50 -8.95 0.58
N ILE A 695 18.34 -9.15 -0.05
CA ILE A 695 17.82 -8.23 -1.06
C ILE A 695 17.03 -7.13 -0.35
N ILE A 696 17.09 -5.90 -0.87
CA ILE A 696 16.44 -4.72 -0.30
C ILE A 696 15.70 -3.94 -1.38
N GLY A 697 14.52 -3.44 -1.03
CA GLY A 697 13.86 -2.31 -1.69
C GLY A 697 13.78 -1.14 -0.74
N SER A 698 14.08 0.06 -1.24
CA SER A 698 14.04 1.33 -0.51
C SER A 698 13.20 2.34 -1.26
N SER A 699 12.44 3.15 -0.53
CA SER A 699 11.70 4.28 -1.10
C SER A 699 11.70 5.46 -0.13
N LYS A 700 12.03 6.65 -0.63
CA LYS A 700 12.04 7.87 0.16
C LYS A 700 10.74 8.64 -0.02
N THR A 701 10.29 9.27 1.06
CA THR A 701 9.09 10.11 1.06
C THR A 701 9.07 11.07 -0.13
N GLN A 702 7.96 11.08 -0.85
CA GLN A 702 7.58 12.15 -1.78
C GLN A 702 6.65 13.16 -1.12
N GLY A 703 6.17 12.86 0.09
CA GLY A 703 5.09 13.58 0.73
C GLY A 703 3.73 13.19 0.15
N TYR A 704 2.69 13.89 0.59
CA TYR A 704 1.34 13.68 0.13
C TYR A 704 0.57 15.00 0.11
N ARG A 705 0.04 15.37 -1.06
CA ARG A 705 -0.61 16.66 -1.32
C ARG A 705 0.30 17.83 -0.90
N GLU A 706 -0.12 18.67 0.06
CA GLU A 706 0.67 19.81 0.55
C GLU A 706 1.68 19.42 1.65
N TYR A 707 1.62 18.19 2.17
CA TYR A 707 2.54 17.70 3.20
C TYR A 707 3.80 17.12 2.57
N LYS A 708 4.97 17.61 2.97
CA LYS A 708 6.26 17.27 2.35
C LYS A 708 6.89 15.96 2.84
N GLY A 709 6.33 15.34 3.88
CA GLY A 709 6.97 14.23 4.58
C GLY A 709 8.08 14.66 5.55
N LEU A 710 8.65 13.69 6.28
CA LEU A 710 9.70 13.90 7.29
C LEU A 710 11.09 13.45 6.83
N GLU A 711 11.34 13.46 5.52
CA GLU A 711 12.56 12.94 4.87
C GLU A 711 12.88 11.47 5.20
N TRP A 712 11.87 10.72 5.64
CA TRP A 712 12.00 9.31 6.00
C TRP A 712 12.15 8.41 4.77
N THR A 713 12.77 7.26 4.99
CA THR A 713 12.92 6.20 4.00
C THR A 713 12.35 4.90 4.55
N ALA A 714 11.55 4.22 3.74
CA ALA A 714 11.05 2.87 4.04
C ALA A 714 11.96 1.84 3.40
N HIS A 715 12.22 0.74 4.11
CA HIS A 715 13.03 -0.37 3.63
C HIS A 715 12.29 -1.69 3.84
N VAL A 716 12.29 -2.53 2.82
CA VAL A 716 11.78 -3.91 2.91
C VAL A 716 12.88 -4.86 2.45
N VAL A 717 13.21 -5.82 3.30
CA VAL A 717 14.33 -6.74 3.10
C VAL A 717 13.87 -8.19 3.13
N ARG A 718 14.57 -9.02 2.35
CA ARG A 718 14.36 -10.48 2.34
C ARG A 718 15.71 -11.20 2.28
N PRO A 719 15.93 -12.23 3.11
CA PRO A 719 17.16 -13.00 3.09
C PRO A 719 17.28 -13.83 1.81
N ILE A 720 18.52 -14.02 1.37
CA ILE A 720 18.85 -14.83 0.20
C ILE A 720 19.08 -16.30 0.60
N ASP A 721 19.59 -16.56 1.80
CA ASP A 721 19.91 -17.89 2.32
C ASP A 721 18.70 -18.75 2.68
#